data_AF-A0A3P7AEW4-F1
#
_entry.id   AF-A0A3P7AEW4-F1
#
_cell.length_a   1.000
_cell.length_b   1.000
_cell.length_c   1.000
_cell.angle_alpha   90.00
_cell.angle_beta   90.00
_cell.angle_gamma   90.00
#
_symmetry.space_group_name_H-M   'P 1'
#
loop_
_entity.id
_entity.type
_entity.pdbx_description
1 polymer ?
#
loop_
_entity_poly.entity_id
_entity_poly.type
_entity_poly.pdbx_seq_one_letter_code
_entity_poly.pdbx_strand_id
1 'polypeptide(L)'
;MREGVVTREMAPVCPVDASGRFTSEVSDFVGQYVKDADRNICQHLKHSGRLLQQSTIQHSYPFCWRSDTPLLYKAVPTWFIRVECLVERLLANNAKTSWVPDFIKEKRFANWLRDARDWAISRNRYWGTPIPLWVSDDMEEVVCVGSIDELERLSGVRVTDLHKEFVDPITIPSKMGKGDLKRVTEVFDCWFESGSMPYAQLHYPFENTERFSKSFPADFVAEGVDQTRGWFYTLLVLSTALFDKPPFKNLIVNGIVLASDGQKMSKRQKNYPDPRSVIDRYGADALRLYLVNSPVVKAQNLRFFESGVRDVLKDVFIPWYNAFRFLMKSGIEPWERAHEKSFIVPVEVWPKSRNLMDRWVLSFTLTLLRFVHSELRAYRLYTVVPRLLRFIEYLVNWYIRMNRRRLKGEVMEDEEDWFAALHTLVKVLTQLIFMMAPFAPFFTEFIFQRLKTKLDFSNFEIANIGEVSGAADEHGAPLSLHYLINMWYPTESEEDKAATAGVVDSALEARVAWMQAAVEAGRSIRTRLELPLKAPLRTAVLIHPPDSDVVNALGKDGSDGLAVYVREELNVRQLTVTSDKAAYGVRLRARLNPATAGPRLRAAFKPISNALSALPQSALEQYLVKGEMTLEDELLSGDDVTIDYVVGDAHDSNSSEGNPILKAAKGKLKKTGKLASAPLMEEKEKAADGPHWEAQAWDVADGLGRILVLLDVRPDAELEEERLAREIINRIQRARKKGNLLPEDTIQVVISTTSEPLRKVLSIHATLIDVTVKQPIACCVDANDGSGALTTAKSAVEARGEKLGDLVVSEATTSPASLKQVKVNSGPSAKSGSQGSAVKVRCLKTGESIDVHLADIHGKRLVSDVMELLNVVRGAFGWVKTAEMRLMHCGSEVKCNSTENLLRFSGLELSLE
;
A
#
# COMPACT_ATOMS: atom_id res chain seq x y z
N MET A 1 28.05 52.87 3.22
CA MET A 1 28.50 52.94 1.82
C MET A 1 27.81 54.03 1.01
N ARG A 2 26.48 53.99 0.78
CA ARG A 2 25.81 54.97 -0.10
C ARG A 2 25.89 56.42 0.42
N GLU A 3 25.82 56.60 1.74
CA GLU A 3 25.94 57.90 2.43
C GLU A 3 27.35 58.20 2.99
N GLY A 4 28.39 57.46 2.58
CA GLY A 4 29.77 57.70 3.04
C GLY A 4 30.10 57.34 4.51
N VAL A 5 29.10 56.99 5.34
CA VAL A 5 29.27 56.64 6.77
C VAL A 5 30.17 55.41 7.00
N VAL A 6 30.28 54.53 6.01
CA VAL A 6 31.11 53.31 6.04
C VAL A 6 31.70 53.13 4.64
N THR A 7 33.02 52.97 4.52
CA THR A 7 33.73 52.72 3.25
C THR A 7 34.11 51.24 3.10
N ARG A 8 34.53 50.82 1.89
CA ARG A 8 35.01 49.43 1.67
C ARG A 8 36.35 49.16 2.34
N GLU A 9 37.19 50.19 2.49
CA GLU A 9 38.50 50.10 3.13
C GLU A 9 38.41 50.24 4.66
N MET A 10 37.25 50.59 5.21
CA MET A 10 37.07 50.75 6.65
C MET A 10 37.17 49.39 7.34
N ALA A 11 37.95 49.33 8.43
CA ALA A 11 38.03 48.14 9.26
C ALA A 11 36.62 47.75 9.77
N PRO A 12 36.21 46.47 9.65
CA PRO A 12 34.90 46.04 10.09
C PRO A 12 34.74 46.22 11.60
N VAL A 13 33.69 46.92 12.01
CA VAL A 13 33.36 47.11 13.43
C VAL A 13 32.76 45.81 13.98
N CYS A 14 33.53 45.09 14.80
CA CYS A 14 33.12 43.79 15.34
C CYS A 14 33.48 43.67 16.84
N PRO A 15 32.75 44.34 17.74
CA PRO A 15 33.08 44.40 19.16
C PRO A 15 32.59 43.14 19.92
N VAL A 16 32.79 41.96 19.34
CA VAL A 16 32.29 40.69 19.86
C VAL A 16 33.39 39.64 19.77
N ASP A 17 33.65 38.94 20.87
CA ASP A 17 34.67 37.90 20.95
C ASP A 17 34.26 36.59 20.25
N ALA A 18 35.08 35.54 20.35
CA ALA A 18 34.79 34.23 19.74
C ALA A 18 33.63 33.47 20.42
N SER A 19 33.24 33.87 21.63
CA SER A 19 32.13 33.29 22.40
C SER A 19 30.83 34.06 22.23
N GLY A 20 30.79 35.07 21.35
CA GLY A 20 29.60 35.90 21.16
C GLY A 20 29.37 36.91 22.28
N ARG A 21 30.41 37.32 23.03
CA ARG A 21 30.33 38.31 24.11
C ARG A 21 30.94 39.64 23.70
N PHE A 22 30.38 40.75 24.19
CA PHE A 22 30.91 42.09 23.90
C PHE A 22 32.31 42.30 24.46
N THR A 23 33.17 42.95 23.69
CA THR A 23 34.56 43.33 24.06
C THR A 23 34.62 44.74 24.66
N SER A 24 35.81 45.19 25.08
CA SER A 24 36.04 46.48 25.77
C SER A 24 35.57 47.71 25.00
N GLU A 25 35.47 47.63 23.68
CA GLU A 25 34.99 48.69 22.80
C GLU A 25 33.52 49.05 23.07
N VAL A 26 32.75 48.15 23.71
CA VAL A 26 31.37 48.39 24.16
C VAL A 26 31.33 48.29 25.68
N SER A 27 31.86 49.34 26.34
CA SER A 27 32.10 49.40 27.79
C SER A 27 30.87 49.10 28.66
N ASP A 28 29.68 49.48 28.21
CA ASP A 28 28.43 49.30 28.98
C ASP A 28 27.98 47.83 29.08
N PHE A 29 28.46 46.96 28.18
CA PHE A 29 27.99 45.58 28.05
C PHE A 29 29.11 44.54 27.99
N VAL A 30 30.35 44.93 28.34
CA VAL A 30 31.54 44.06 28.29
C VAL A 30 31.29 42.71 28.96
N GLY A 31 31.66 41.63 28.27
CA GLY A 31 31.51 40.26 28.76
C GLY A 31 30.09 39.70 28.68
N GLN A 32 29.07 40.49 28.33
CA GLN A 32 27.70 39.99 28.15
C GLN A 32 27.54 39.31 26.80
N TYR A 33 26.84 38.17 26.77
CA TYR A 33 26.46 37.51 25.52
C TYR A 33 25.46 38.39 24.75
N VAL A 34 25.63 38.49 23.43
CA VAL A 34 24.89 39.46 22.60
C VAL A 34 23.37 39.39 22.75
N LYS A 35 22.79 38.19 22.91
CA LYS A 35 21.33 38.04 23.08
C LYS A 35 20.85 38.40 24.49
N ASP A 36 21.68 38.18 25.50
CA ASP A 36 21.36 38.57 26.87
C ASP A 36 21.42 40.10 27.02
N ALA A 37 22.33 40.73 26.26
CA ALA A 37 22.50 42.18 26.22
C ALA A 37 21.34 42.92 25.54
N ASP A 38 20.55 42.29 24.65
CA ASP A 38 19.44 42.93 23.91
C ASP A 38 18.49 43.71 24.85
N ARG A 39 18.16 43.14 26.01
CA ARG A 39 17.29 43.80 27.01
C ARG A 39 17.96 45.02 27.65
N ASN A 40 19.23 44.91 27.99
CA ASN A 40 19.99 45.96 28.64
C ASN A 40 20.27 47.12 27.67
N ILE A 41 20.54 46.81 26.41
CA ILE A 41 20.67 47.78 25.31
C ILE A 41 19.36 48.55 25.13
N CYS A 42 18.22 47.86 25.06
CA CYS A 42 16.90 48.51 24.99
C CYS A 42 16.66 49.46 26.18
N GLN A 43 17.02 49.05 27.41
CA GLN A 43 16.89 49.89 28.60
C GLN A 43 17.78 51.13 28.55
N HIS A 44 19.04 50.97 28.13
CA HIS A 44 19.97 52.09 27.95
C HIS A 44 19.46 53.09 26.89
N LEU A 45 18.99 52.61 25.74
CA LEU A 45 18.39 53.44 24.70
C LEU A 45 17.13 54.17 25.19
N LYS A 46 16.31 53.50 26.02
CA LYS A 46 15.13 54.12 26.64
C LYS A 46 15.51 55.23 27.62
N HIS A 47 16.46 54.98 28.51
CA HIS A 47 16.93 55.99 29.48
C HIS A 47 17.61 57.18 28.80
N SER A 48 18.30 56.97 27.68
CA SER A 48 18.92 58.04 26.88
C SER A 48 17.94 58.81 25.98
N GLY A 49 16.65 58.46 25.99
CA GLY A 49 15.63 59.13 25.17
C GLY A 49 15.72 58.82 23.66
N ARG A 50 16.47 57.79 23.26
CA ARG A 50 16.74 57.43 21.85
C ARG A 50 15.91 56.25 21.34
N LEU A 51 15.06 55.66 22.17
CA LEU A 51 14.19 54.55 21.80
C LEU A 51 12.85 55.06 21.26
N LEU A 52 12.67 55.05 19.94
CA LEU A 52 11.44 55.50 19.28
C LEU A 52 10.29 54.49 19.41
N GLN A 53 10.58 53.20 19.21
CA GLN A 53 9.60 52.12 19.24
C GLN A 53 10.25 50.82 19.70
N GLN A 54 9.54 50.06 20.53
CA GLN A 54 9.93 48.72 20.96
C GLN A 54 8.76 47.76 20.69
N SER A 55 9.00 46.71 19.92
CA SER A 55 8.00 45.69 19.60
C SER A 55 8.66 44.31 19.45
N THR A 56 7.86 43.26 19.42
CA THR A 56 8.33 41.89 19.15
C THR A 56 7.87 41.46 17.77
N ILE A 57 8.77 40.87 16.99
CA ILE A 57 8.50 40.42 15.63
C ILE A 57 8.74 38.91 15.57
N GLN A 58 7.79 38.18 15.00
CA GLN A 58 7.95 36.76 14.70
C GLN A 58 8.53 36.61 13.29
N HIS A 59 9.72 36.02 13.19
CA HIS A 59 10.40 35.79 11.92
C HIS A 59 11.22 34.50 11.94
N SER A 60 11.69 34.07 10.76
CA SER A 60 12.66 32.98 10.65
C SER A 60 14.06 33.50 11.00
N TYR A 61 14.79 32.76 11.83
CA TYR A 61 16.15 33.10 12.25
C TYR A 61 17.06 31.88 12.07
N PRO A 62 18.33 32.05 11.63
CA PRO A 62 19.23 30.93 11.44
C PRO A 62 19.79 30.40 12.77
N PHE A 63 19.83 29.08 12.91
CA PHE A 63 20.37 28.38 14.08
C PHE A 63 21.47 27.41 13.67
N CYS A 64 22.38 27.12 14.60
CA CYS A 64 23.40 26.09 14.41
C CYS A 64 22.72 24.73 14.24
N TRP A 65 22.93 24.07 13.09
CA TRP A 65 22.31 22.80 12.72
C TRP A 65 22.63 21.62 13.66
N ARG A 66 23.57 21.79 14.60
CA ARG A 66 24.00 20.77 15.56
C ARG A 66 23.70 21.10 17.02
N SER A 67 23.74 22.38 17.41
CA SER A 67 23.58 22.79 18.81
C SER A 67 22.30 23.57 19.08
N ASP A 68 21.54 23.92 18.05
CA ASP A 68 20.31 24.74 18.14
C ASP A 68 20.53 26.11 18.79
N THR A 69 21.76 26.64 18.77
CA THR A 69 22.08 28.01 19.21
C THR A 69 21.84 29.03 18.08
N PRO A 70 21.37 30.26 18.39
CA PRO A 70 21.18 31.30 17.37
C PRO A 70 22.52 31.66 16.70
N LEU A 71 22.55 31.70 15.36
CA LEU A 71 23.76 32.11 14.64
C LEU A 71 23.95 33.62 14.64
N LEU A 72 25.20 34.05 14.67
CA LEU A 72 25.62 35.45 14.59
C LEU A 72 26.49 35.65 13.35
N TYR A 73 26.21 36.70 12.58
CA TYR A 73 27.08 37.09 11.48
C TYR A 73 28.23 37.93 12.05
N LYS A 74 29.45 37.40 11.89
CA LYS A 74 30.68 37.97 12.42
C LYS A 74 31.76 37.93 11.35
N ALA A 75 32.53 39.00 11.19
CA ALA A 75 33.72 38.98 10.36
C ALA A 75 34.80 38.14 11.05
N VAL A 76 35.25 37.07 10.40
CA VAL A 76 36.32 36.20 10.88
C VAL A 76 37.24 35.84 9.70
N PRO A 77 38.56 35.71 9.91
CA PRO A 77 39.43 35.18 8.88
C PRO A 77 39.03 33.73 8.57
N THR A 78 38.94 33.38 7.29
CA THR A 78 38.55 32.05 6.84
C THR A 78 39.10 31.78 5.45
N TRP A 79 39.38 30.51 5.16
CA TRP A 79 39.79 30.04 3.84
C TRP A 79 38.56 29.73 2.99
N PHE A 80 38.59 30.17 1.74
CA PHE A 80 37.52 29.99 0.77
C PHE A 80 38.00 29.24 -0.47
N ILE A 81 37.14 28.38 -1.01
CA ILE A 81 37.24 27.94 -2.41
C ILE A 81 36.41 28.89 -3.26
N ARG A 82 37.00 29.37 -4.36
CA ARG A 82 36.34 30.27 -5.31
C ARG A 82 35.32 29.49 -6.14
N VAL A 83 34.05 29.52 -5.73
CA VAL A 83 32.96 28.80 -6.39
C VAL A 83 32.21 29.72 -7.36
N GLU A 84 32.19 31.02 -7.11
CA GLU A 84 31.44 31.98 -7.95
C GLU A 84 31.91 31.94 -9.42
N CYS A 85 33.21 31.72 -9.65
CA CYS A 85 33.75 31.58 -11.01
C CYS A 85 33.45 30.21 -11.67
N LEU A 86 32.94 29.23 -10.91
CA LEU A 86 32.62 27.89 -11.40
C LEU A 86 31.14 27.72 -11.74
N VAL A 87 30.27 28.69 -11.41
CA VAL A 87 28.80 28.55 -11.51
C VAL A 87 28.34 28.06 -12.88
N GLU A 88 28.87 28.61 -13.98
CA GLU A 88 28.49 28.17 -15.33
C GLU A 88 28.87 26.71 -15.59
N ARG A 89 30.09 26.31 -15.18
CA ARG A 89 30.59 24.93 -15.31
C ARG A 89 29.81 23.96 -14.43
N LEU A 90 29.41 24.38 -13.22
CA LEU A 90 28.57 23.60 -12.32
C LEU A 90 27.20 23.34 -12.94
N LEU A 91 26.58 24.37 -13.52
CA LEU A 91 25.30 24.23 -14.21
C LEU A 91 25.42 23.32 -15.44
N ALA A 92 26.48 23.46 -16.23
CA ALA A 92 26.75 22.61 -17.38
C ALA A 92 26.97 21.14 -16.99
N ASN A 93 27.73 20.87 -15.93
CA ASN A 93 27.93 19.51 -15.44
C ASN A 93 26.67 18.93 -14.80
N ASN A 94 25.91 19.73 -14.04
CA ASN A 94 24.61 19.30 -13.52
C ASN A 94 23.63 18.93 -14.66
N ALA A 95 23.63 19.67 -15.77
CA ALA A 95 22.77 19.38 -16.92
C ALA A 95 23.01 17.99 -17.52
N LYS A 96 24.27 17.50 -17.50
CA LYS A 96 24.69 16.16 -17.98
C LYS A 96 24.23 15.00 -17.09
N THR A 97 23.65 15.27 -15.92
CA THR A 97 23.22 14.23 -14.96
C THR A 97 21.71 13.99 -15.03
N SER A 98 21.27 12.78 -14.68
CA SER A 98 19.86 12.41 -14.54
C SER A 98 19.44 12.40 -13.06
N TRP A 99 18.28 12.97 -12.73
CA TRP A 99 17.79 13.06 -11.35
C TRP A 99 16.38 12.53 -11.26
N VAL A 100 16.10 11.71 -10.26
CA VAL A 100 14.74 11.26 -9.96
C VAL A 100 14.33 11.77 -8.58
N PRO A 101 13.30 12.65 -8.48
CA PRO A 101 12.51 13.25 -9.55
C PRO A 101 13.16 14.50 -10.19
N ASP A 102 12.86 14.75 -11.48
CA ASP A 102 13.49 15.80 -12.30
C ASP A 102 13.38 17.22 -11.70
N PHE A 103 12.25 17.55 -11.07
CA PHE A 103 12.02 18.90 -10.53
C PHE A 103 13.04 19.29 -9.44
N ILE A 104 13.70 18.32 -8.78
CA ILE A 104 14.75 18.61 -7.79
C ILE A 104 15.98 19.19 -8.48
N LYS A 105 16.39 18.62 -9.62
CA LYS A 105 17.51 19.11 -10.44
C LYS A 105 17.27 20.54 -10.89
N GLU A 106 16.12 20.77 -11.53
CA GLU A 106 15.84 22.04 -12.21
C GLU A 106 15.49 23.18 -11.26
N LYS A 107 14.73 22.89 -10.19
CA LYS A 107 14.23 23.91 -9.29
C LYS A 107 15.06 24.02 -8.02
N ARG A 108 15.18 22.95 -7.23
CA ARG A 108 15.85 23.06 -5.92
C ARG A 108 17.37 23.22 -6.03
N PHE A 109 17.99 22.43 -6.90
CA PHE A 109 19.44 22.35 -6.98
C PHE A 109 20.00 23.41 -7.93
N ALA A 110 19.54 23.47 -9.19
CA ALA A 110 20.03 24.45 -10.15
C ALA A 110 19.77 25.91 -9.74
N ASN A 111 18.62 26.25 -9.16
CA ASN A 111 18.40 27.62 -8.66
C ASN A 111 19.46 28.03 -7.64
N TRP A 112 19.88 27.09 -6.80
CA TRP A 112 20.88 27.38 -5.79
C TRP A 112 22.30 27.40 -6.31
N LEU A 113 22.61 26.60 -7.33
CA LEU A 113 23.89 26.71 -8.04
C LEU A 113 24.05 28.09 -8.70
N ARG A 114 22.97 28.68 -9.25
CA ARG A 114 23.01 30.04 -9.84
C ARG A 114 23.39 31.12 -8.84
N ASP A 115 22.97 30.96 -7.59
CA ASP A 115 23.23 31.91 -6.51
C ASP A 115 24.39 31.47 -5.59
N ALA A 116 25.17 30.47 -6.00
CA ALA A 116 26.25 29.93 -5.20
C ALA A 116 27.31 31.01 -4.90
N ARG A 117 27.82 30.99 -3.68
CA ARG A 117 28.89 31.87 -3.20
C ARG A 117 30.15 31.06 -2.92
N ASP A 118 31.26 31.77 -2.80
CA ASP A 118 32.52 31.16 -2.39
C ASP A 118 32.36 30.35 -1.09
N TRP A 119 32.90 29.14 -1.11
CA TRP A 119 32.67 28.16 -0.07
C TRP A 119 33.73 28.29 1.03
N ALA A 120 33.30 28.71 2.21
CA ALA A 120 34.13 28.74 3.41
C ALA A 120 34.46 27.30 3.87
N ILE A 121 35.71 26.88 3.67
CA ILE A 121 36.17 25.51 3.91
C ILE A 121 36.95 25.33 5.22
N SER A 122 37.38 26.40 5.88
CA SER A 122 38.09 26.28 7.16
C SER A 122 37.15 26.24 8.36
N ARG A 123 37.54 25.48 9.38
CA ARG A 123 36.86 25.40 10.67
C ARG A 123 37.88 25.52 11.80
N ASN A 124 37.62 26.40 12.76
CA ASN A 124 38.41 26.50 13.99
C ASN A 124 37.99 25.38 14.97
N ARG A 125 38.41 24.15 14.66
CA ARG A 125 38.09 22.92 15.40
C ARG A 125 39.35 22.06 15.57
N TYR A 126 39.24 21.04 16.42
CA TYR A 126 40.35 20.13 16.73
C TYR A 126 40.31 18.86 15.86
N TRP A 127 39.15 18.19 15.80
CA TRP A 127 38.97 16.95 15.04
C TRP A 127 38.52 17.24 13.60
N GLY A 128 39.33 16.83 12.64
CA GLY A 128 39.12 16.98 11.19
C GLY A 128 40.46 16.97 10.46
N THR A 129 40.43 16.87 9.14
CA THR A 129 41.63 16.89 8.31
C THR A 129 42.29 18.28 8.39
N PRO A 130 43.55 18.40 8.84
CA PRO A 130 44.24 19.68 8.89
C PRO A 130 44.42 20.30 7.50
N ILE A 131 44.24 21.63 7.39
CA ILE A 131 44.52 22.33 6.14
C ILE A 131 46.06 22.38 5.94
N PRO A 132 46.61 21.88 4.81
CA PRO A 132 48.03 21.68 4.64
C PRO A 132 48.75 22.95 4.13
N LEU A 133 48.49 24.09 4.80
CA LEU A 133 49.09 25.38 4.47
C LEU A 133 50.06 25.79 5.57
N TRP A 134 51.35 25.94 5.21
CA TRP A 134 52.39 26.51 6.05
C TRP A 134 52.63 27.95 5.65
N VAL A 135 52.59 28.86 6.63
CA VAL A 135 52.57 30.31 6.41
C VAL A 135 53.62 31.02 7.24
N SER A 136 54.11 32.15 6.73
CA SER A 136 54.88 33.10 7.52
C SER A 136 53.98 33.84 8.52
N ASP A 137 54.57 34.39 9.59
CA ASP A 137 53.80 35.13 10.61
C ASP A 137 53.05 36.35 10.02
N ASP A 138 53.53 36.91 8.89
CA ASP A 138 52.90 38.02 8.14
C ASP A 138 51.98 37.58 6.99
N MET A 139 51.82 36.27 6.77
CA MET A 139 50.98 35.65 5.71
C MET A 139 51.37 35.98 4.26
N GLU A 140 52.53 36.58 4.00
CA GLU A 140 52.94 36.87 2.61
C GLU A 140 53.60 35.66 1.91
N GLU A 141 54.17 34.71 2.67
CA GLU A 141 54.64 33.42 2.13
C GLU A 141 53.71 32.30 2.59
N VAL A 142 53.18 31.54 1.62
CA VAL A 142 52.26 30.42 1.86
C VAL A 142 52.70 29.21 1.03
N VAL A 143 52.94 28.09 1.69
CA VAL A 143 53.30 26.80 1.07
C VAL A 143 52.17 25.82 1.27
N CYS A 144 51.60 25.30 0.17
CA CYS A 144 50.57 24.27 0.18
C CYS A 144 51.21 22.91 -0.06
N VAL A 145 51.15 22.03 0.94
CA VAL A 145 51.77 20.69 0.88
C VAL A 145 50.76 19.67 0.37
N GLY A 146 51.12 18.94 -0.69
CA GLY A 146 50.23 18.01 -1.38
C GLY A 146 50.38 16.54 -0.97
N SER A 147 51.46 16.15 -0.27
CA SER A 147 51.70 14.76 0.14
C SER A 147 52.59 14.64 1.38
N ILE A 148 52.59 13.45 2.00
CA ILE A 148 53.51 13.11 3.11
C ILE A 148 54.97 13.20 2.65
N ASP A 149 55.29 12.69 1.46
CA ASP A 149 56.66 12.73 0.91
C ASP A 149 57.11 14.18 0.61
N GLU A 150 56.18 15.06 0.19
CA GLU A 150 56.47 16.48 0.05
C GLU A 150 56.72 17.14 1.40
N LEU A 151 55.92 16.82 2.42
CA LEU A 151 56.14 17.33 3.78
C LEU A 151 57.50 16.90 4.32
N GLU A 152 57.88 15.63 4.14
CA GLU A 152 59.19 15.09 4.55
C GLU A 152 60.33 15.83 3.85
N ARG A 153 60.23 16.04 2.53
CA ARG A 153 61.24 16.78 1.77
C ARG A 153 61.41 18.23 2.24
N LEU A 154 60.32 18.89 2.63
CA LEU A 154 60.33 20.30 3.02
C LEU A 154 60.69 20.54 4.49
N SER A 155 60.29 19.64 5.39
CA SER A 155 60.47 19.77 6.84
C SER A 155 61.60 18.91 7.41
N GLY A 156 62.02 17.86 6.69
CA GLY A 156 62.91 16.82 7.20
C GLY A 156 62.24 15.80 8.12
N VAL A 157 60.92 15.89 8.33
CA VAL A 157 60.16 15.02 9.24
C VAL A 157 59.13 14.22 8.45
N ARG A 158 59.17 12.88 8.57
CA ARG A 158 58.13 12.01 8.02
C ARG A 158 57.06 11.72 9.06
N VAL A 159 55.81 11.95 8.68
CA VAL A 159 54.63 11.68 9.52
C VAL A 159 53.90 10.43 9.08
N THR A 160 53.34 9.70 10.04
CA THR A 160 52.44 8.56 9.79
C THR A 160 50.99 8.89 10.08
N ASP A 161 50.75 9.90 10.92
CA ASP A 161 49.43 10.40 11.27
C ASP A 161 49.37 11.89 10.91
N LEU A 162 48.32 12.27 10.18
CA LEU A 162 48.11 13.62 9.69
C LEU A 162 47.17 14.44 10.56
N HIS A 163 46.76 13.94 11.74
CA HIS A 163 45.95 14.71 12.68
C HIS A 163 46.75 15.86 13.32
N LYS A 164 45.99 16.87 13.77
CA LYS A 164 46.48 18.19 14.18
C LYS A 164 47.61 18.12 15.20
N GLU A 165 47.52 17.25 16.19
CA GLU A 165 48.51 17.06 17.25
C GLU A 165 49.88 16.59 16.76
N PHE A 166 49.95 15.92 15.60
CA PHE A 166 51.19 15.42 15.01
C PHE A 166 51.77 16.39 13.99
N VAL A 167 50.92 17.09 13.23
CA VAL A 167 51.38 17.97 12.13
C VAL A 167 51.62 19.41 12.56
N ASP A 168 50.94 19.91 13.60
CA ASP A 168 51.12 21.30 14.06
C ASP A 168 52.54 21.63 14.54
N PRO A 169 53.29 20.74 15.21
CA PRO A 169 54.67 21.03 15.63
C PRO A 169 55.67 21.13 14.48
N ILE A 170 55.30 20.69 13.27
CA ILE A 170 56.21 20.60 12.12
C ILE A 170 56.30 21.97 11.44
N THR A 171 57.52 22.45 11.23
CA THR A 171 57.81 23.71 10.53
C THR A 171 58.50 23.46 9.19
N ILE A 172 58.41 24.44 8.29
CA ILE A 172 59.10 24.42 6.99
C ILE A 172 60.00 25.67 6.90
N PRO A 173 61.30 25.54 6.58
CA PRO A 173 62.17 26.70 6.40
C PRO A 173 61.71 27.58 5.22
N SER A 174 61.52 28.88 5.48
CA SER A 174 61.15 29.88 4.47
C SER A 174 62.16 29.96 3.33
N LYS A 175 61.67 30.11 2.09
CA LYS A 175 62.53 30.43 0.93
C LYS A 175 62.70 31.93 0.72
N MET A 176 61.92 32.75 1.42
CA MET A 176 61.97 34.22 1.39
C MET A 176 62.72 34.83 2.59
N GLY A 177 63.36 34.02 3.43
CA GLY A 177 64.12 34.49 4.59
C GLY A 177 63.24 34.90 5.79
N LYS A 178 61.99 34.43 5.85
CA LYS A 178 61.00 34.75 6.89
C LYS A 178 61.03 33.82 8.11
N GLY A 179 62.15 33.13 8.34
CA GLY A 179 62.29 32.14 9.41
C GLY A 179 61.55 30.83 9.10
N ASP A 180 60.90 30.26 10.11
CA ASP A 180 60.18 28.99 10.01
C ASP A 180 58.69 29.23 9.77
N LEU A 181 58.19 28.70 8.66
CA LEU A 181 56.77 28.69 8.35
C LEU A 181 56.04 27.70 9.26
N LYS A 182 54.86 28.09 9.74
CA LYS A 182 54.02 27.28 10.63
C LYS A 182 52.70 26.94 9.94
N ARG A 183 52.14 25.76 10.23
CA ARG A 183 50.83 25.39 9.69
C ARG A 183 49.75 26.37 10.21
N VAL A 184 48.80 26.72 9.34
CA VAL A 184 47.56 27.40 9.78
C VAL A 184 46.83 26.55 10.82
N THR A 185 46.07 27.13 11.74
CA THR A 185 45.52 26.35 12.86
C THR A 185 44.30 25.52 12.47
N GLU A 186 43.60 25.89 11.40
CA GLU A 186 42.30 25.40 10.99
C GLU A 186 42.34 23.98 10.41
N VAL A 187 41.20 23.29 10.52
CA VAL A 187 40.89 22.03 9.85
C VAL A 187 39.85 22.25 8.76
N PHE A 188 39.71 21.31 7.84
CA PHE A 188 38.71 21.36 6.79
C PHE A 188 37.27 21.21 7.33
N ASP A 189 36.33 21.76 6.57
CA ASP A 189 34.91 21.46 6.63
C ASP A 189 34.67 19.98 6.30
N CYS A 190 33.87 19.27 7.09
CA CYS A 190 33.62 17.84 6.85
C CYS A 190 32.88 17.57 5.51
N TRP A 191 32.22 18.60 4.95
CA TRP A 191 31.67 18.52 3.59
C TRP A 191 32.73 18.51 2.49
N PHE A 192 33.94 19.02 2.76
CA PHE A 192 35.10 18.89 1.88
C PHE A 192 35.63 17.46 1.85
N GLU A 193 35.71 16.83 3.02
CA GLU A 193 36.13 15.43 3.16
C GLU A 193 35.15 14.50 2.45
N SER A 194 33.85 14.60 2.75
CA SER A 194 32.82 13.77 2.12
C SER A 194 32.67 14.06 0.62
N GLY A 195 32.83 15.31 0.18
CA GLY A 195 32.85 15.64 -1.25
C GLY A 195 34.09 15.11 -1.97
N SER A 196 35.20 14.88 -1.26
CA SER A 196 36.43 14.30 -1.79
C SER A 196 36.39 12.77 -1.91
N MET A 197 35.37 12.13 -1.33
CA MET A 197 35.21 10.67 -1.27
C MET A 197 35.45 9.93 -2.60
N PRO A 198 35.00 10.42 -3.79
CA PRO A 198 35.18 9.68 -5.05
C PRO A 198 36.63 9.31 -5.37
N TYR A 199 37.58 10.20 -5.08
CA TYR A 199 39.01 9.98 -5.32
C TYR A 199 39.76 9.62 -4.03
N ALA A 200 39.37 10.19 -2.88
CA ALA A 200 40.03 9.96 -1.61
C ALA A 200 39.94 8.49 -1.14
N GLN A 201 38.80 7.81 -1.37
CA GLN A 201 38.62 6.40 -0.98
C GLN A 201 39.60 5.44 -1.70
N LEU A 202 40.19 5.88 -2.81
CA LEU A 202 41.10 5.10 -3.65
C LEU A 202 42.56 5.50 -3.45
N HIS A 203 42.84 6.44 -2.54
CA HIS A 203 44.16 7.05 -2.39
C HIS A 203 44.68 7.71 -3.69
N TYR A 204 43.77 8.16 -4.57
CA TYR A 204 44.12 8.89 -5.77
C TYR A 204 44.71 10.28 -5.40
N PRO A 205 45.76 10.75 -6.08
CA PRO A 205 46.38 10.21 -7.29
C PRO A 205 47.57 9.26 -7.05
N PHE A 206 47.85 8.89 -5.79
CA PHE A 206 49.03 8.09 -5.44
C PHE A 206 48.87 6.63 -5.86
N GLU A 207 47.66 6.08 -5.72
CA GLU A 207 47.32 4.69 -6.06
C GLU A 207 45.99 4.60 -6.81
N ASN A 208 45.70 3.41 -7.36
CA ASN A 208 44.40 3.04 -7.94
C ASN A 208 43.89 3.96 -9.07
N THR A 209 44.78 4.64 -9.77
CA THR A 209 44.45 5.58 -10.87
C THR A 209 43.59 4.96 -11.96
N GLU A 210 43.88 3.73 -12.37
CA GLU A 210 43.09 3.02 -13.38
C GLU A 210 41.68 2.71 -12.87
N ARG A 211 41.56 2.26 -11.60
CA ARG A 211 40.27 1.99 -10.97
C ARG A 211 39.43 3.26 -10.88
N PHE A 212 40.01 4.38 -10.44
CA PHE A 212 39.34 5.68 -10.42
C PHE A 212 38.84 6.07 -11.81
N SER A 213 39.71 5.94 -12.82
CA SER A 213 39.38 6.30 -14.21
C SER A 213 38.23 5.46 -14.79
N LYS A 214 38.12 4.19 -14.40
CA LYS A 214 37.03 3.29 -14.82
C LYS A 214 35.72 3.52 -14.06
N SER A 215 35.78 3.90 -12.78
CA SER A 215 34.61 4.06 -11.92
C SER A 215 34.06 5.48 -11.82
N PHE A 216 34.77 6.48 -12.36
CA PHE A 216 34.39 7.89 -12.32
C PHE A 216 33.99 8.41 -13.71
N PRO A 217 32.77 8.95 -13.89
CA PRO A 217 31.75 9.24 -12.87
C PRO A 217 30.97 8.01 -12.41
N ALA A 218 30.51 8.04 -11.15
CA ALA A 218 29.70 6.97 -10.57
C ALA A 218 28.38 6.78 -11.33
N ASP A 219 27.92 5.55 -11.52
CA ASP A 219 26.68 5.31 -12.26
C ASP A 219 25.43 5.80 -11.51
N PHE A 220 25.42 5.69 -10.18
CA PHE A 220 24.24 5.96 -9.36
C PHE A 220 24.60 6.41 -7.93
N VAL A 221 23.83 7.38 -7.43
CA VAL A 221 23.84 7.84 -6.02
C VAL A 221 22.40 8.01 -5.52
N ALA A 222 22.13 7.68 -4.25
CA ALA A 222 20.83 7.97 -3.63
C ALA A 222 20.94 8.41 -2.19
N GLU A 223 20.42 9.61 -1.89
CA GLU A 223 20.38 10.16 -0.53
C GLU A 223 19.13 11.04 -0.33
N GLY A 224 18.93 11.53 0.88
CA GLY A 224 17.83 12.42 1.23
C GLY A 224 17.87 13.79 0.54
N VAL A 225 16.71 14.43 0.42
CA VAL A 225 16.53 15.77 -0.19
C VAL A 225 17.35 16.86 0.50
N ASP A 226 17.72 16.66 1.76
CA ASP A 226 18.62 17.52 2.52
C ASP A 226 20.04 17.59 1.92
N GLN A 227 20.48 16.55 1.20
CA GLN A 227 21.79 16.53 0.55
C GLN A 227 21.91 17.48 -0.65
N THR A 228 20.81 18.08 -1.11
CA THR A 228 20.82 19.18 -2.10
C THR A 228 21.55 20.45 -1.63
N ARG A 229 21.85 20.53 -0.33
CA ARG A 229 22.65 21.61 0.29
C ARG A 229 23.89 21.08 1.03
N GLY A 230 24.16 19.78 0.91
CA GLY A 230 25.27 19.10 1.57
C GLY A 230 26.10 18.34 0.53
N TRP A 231 26.06 17.01 0.61
CA TRP A 231 26.97 16.15 -0.14
C TRP A 231 26.86 16.29 -1.66
N PHE A 232 25.64 16.41 -2.22
CA PHE A 232 25.48 16.55 -3.68
C PHE A 232 26.15 17.80 -4.22
N TYR A 233 26.13 18.89 -3.44
CA TYR A 233 26.83 20.10 -3.82
C TYR A 233 28.33 19.91 -3.82
N THR A 234 28.89 19.43 -2.71
CA THR A 234 30.34 19.40 -2.56
C THR A 234 30.97 18.39 -3.50
N LEU A 235 30.29 17.27 -3.78
CA LEU A 235 30.64 16.37 -4.87
C LEU A 235 30.72 17.11 -6.21
N LEU A 236 29.70 17.87 -6.58
CA LEU A 236 29.66 18.57 -7.87
C LEU A 236 30.72 19.68 -7.96
N VAL A 237 30.92 20.43 -6.87
CA VAL A 237 31.93 21.50 -6.78
C VAL A 237 33.33 20.94 -6.97
N LEU A 238 33.72 19.94 -6.17
CA LEU A 238 35.06 19.36 -6.23
C LEU A 238 35.29 18.63 -7.56
N SER A 239 34.31 17.87 -8.02
CA SER A 239 34.36 17.18 -9.32
C SER A 239 34.53 18.14 -10.49
N THR A 240 33.81 19.27 -10.48
CA THR A 240 33.93 20.29 -11.52
C THR A 240 35.26 21.01 -11.41
N ALA A 241 35.68 21.41 -10.21
CA ALA A 241 36.94 22.11 -9.99
C ALA A 241 38.16 21.28 -10.41
N LEU A 242 38.20 20.00 -10.04
CA LEU A 242 39.37 19.13 -10.22
C LEU A 242 39.36 18.38 -11.56
N PHE A 243 38.20 17.98 -12.07
CA PHE A 243 38.11 17.08 -13.22
C PHE A 243 37.23 17.59 -14.36
N ASP A 244 36.55 18.72 -14.17
CA ASP A 244 35.55 19.28 -15.10
C ASP A 244 34.49 18.28 -15.59
N LYS A 245 34.09 17.37 -14.71
CA LYS A 245 33.10 16.31 -14.98
C LYS A 245 31.99 16.32 -13.94
N PRO A 246 30.80 15.80 -14.26
CA PRO A 246 29.82 15.46 -13.22
C PRO A 246 30.37 14.33 -12.33
N PRO A 247 30.08 14.33 -11.02
CA PRO A 247 30.54 13.28 -10.11
C PRO A 247 29.78 11.96 -10.25
N PHE A 248 28.55 12.01 -10.79
CA PHE A 248 27.65 10.87 -10.96
C PHE A 248 26.85 11.01 -12.26
N LYS A 249 26.33 9.90 -12.79
CA LYS A 249 25.44 9.86 -13.96
C LYS A 249 23.98 9.99 -13.55
N ASN A 250 23.53 9.20 -12.57
CA ASN A 250 22.14 9.15 -12.09
C ASN A 250 22.07 9.42 -10.58
N LEU A 251 21.04 10.16 -10.15
CA LEU A 251 20.83 10.49 -8.74
C LEU A 251 19.35 10.31 -8.35
N ILE A 252 19.05 9.47 -7.35
CA ILE A 252 17.71 9.38 -6.76
C ILE A 252 17.66 10.22 -5.47
N VAL A 253 16.69 11.11 -5.37
CA VAL A 253 16.47 11.95 -4.20
C VAL A 253 15.32 11.38 -3.38
N ASN A 254 15.66 10.90 -2.18
CA ASN A 254 14.68 10.41 -1.22
C ASN A 254 14.08 11.56 -0.40
N GLY A 255 12.82 11.43 -0.03
CA GLY A 255 12.17 12.36 0.90
C GLY A 255 12.54 12.07 2.35
N ILE A 256 11.86 12.73 3.29
CA ILE A 256 12.17 12.60 4.71
C ILE A 256 11.14 11.69 5.39
N VAL A 257 11.64 10.65 6.08
CA VAL A 257 10.81 9.85 6.98
C VAL A 257 10.60 10.62 8.29
N LEU A 258 9.34 10.81 8.63
CA LEU A 258 8.86 11.55 9.80
C LEU A 258 8.26 10.57 10.81
N ALA A 259 8.25 10.99 12.07
CA ALA A 259 7.49 10.32 13.11
C ALA A 259 5.98 10.31 12.75
N SER A 260 5.20 9.46 13.43
CA SER A 260 3.78 9.28 13.16
C SER A 260 2.96 10.58 13.32
N ASP A 261 3.44 11.51 14.16
CA ASP A 261 2.85 12.84 14.38
C ASP A 261 3.28 13.89 13.34
N GLY A 262 4.18 13.54 12.41
CA GLY A 262 4.72 14.43 11.39
C GLY A 262 5.95 15.23 11.80
N GLN A 263 6.47 15.04 13.01
CA GLN A 263 7.74 15.66 13.40
C GLN A 263 8.95 14.94 12.79
N LYS A 264 10.06 15.66 12.64
CA LYS A 264 11.32 15.04 12.19
C LYS A 264 11.77 14.01 13.23
N MET A 265 12.10 12.80 12.77
CA MET A 265 12.65 11.78 13.66
C MET A 265 13.99 12.24 14.23
N SER A 266 14.18 12.09 15.54
CA SER A 266 15.48 12.37 16.17
C SER A 266 15.80 11.42 17.32
N LYS A 267 17.07 11.03 17.41
CA LYS A 267 17.59 10.21 18.52
C LYS A 267 17.34 10.87 19.88
N ARG A 268 17.40 12.21 19.93
CA ARG A 268 17.16 13.01 21.14
C ARG A 268 15.71 12.94 21.59
N GLN A 269 14.75 13.00 20.66
CA GLN A 269 13.31 12.95 20.98
C GLN A 269 12.78 11.53 21.16
N LYS A 270 13.51 10.50 20.69
CA LYS A 270 13.08 9.08 20.75
C LYS A 270 11.68 8.87 20.18
N ASN A 271 11.33 9.63 19.13
CA ASN A 271 9.99 9.68 18.52
C ASN A 271 9.82 8.72 17.33
N TYR A 272 10.61 7.63 17.28
CA TYR A 272 10.53 6.63 16.22
C TYR A 272 10.71 5.21 16.81
N PRO A 273 10.05 4.19 16.25
CA PRO A 273 10.28 2.82 16.68
C PRO A 273 11.68 2.37 16.27
N ASP A 274 12.38 1.64 17.14
CA ASP A 274 13.69 1.09 16.80
C ASP A 274 13.59 0.18 15.56
N PRO A 275 14.34 0.44 14.47
CA PRO A 275 14.26 -0.36 13.25
C PRO A 275 14.43 -1.86 13.48
N ARG A 276 15.28 -2.27 14.45
CA ARG A 276 15.47 -3.69 14.80
C ARG A 276 14.18 -4.31 15.31
N SER A 277 13.48 -3.65 16.22
CA SER A 277 12.21 -4.12 16.76
C SER A 277 11.12 -4.31 15.69
N VAL A 278 11.14 -3.50 14.62
CA VAL A 278 10.21 -3.63 13.49
C VAL A 278 10.61 -4.83 12.61
N ILE A 279 11.90 -4.99 12.35
CA ILE A 279 12.44 -6.12 11.56
C ILE A 279 12.16 -7.45 12.28
N ASP A 280 12.38 -7.54 13.59
CA ASP A 280 12.15 -8.78 14.35
C ASP A 280 10.68 -9.19 14.36
N ARG A 281 9.76 -8.22 14.32
CA ARG A 281 8.30 -8.46 14.34
C ARG A 281 7.70 -8.77 12.97
N TYR A 282 8.18 -8.11 11.91
CA TYR A 282 7.53 -8.14 10.60
C TYR A 282 8.44 -8.62 9.46
N GLY A 283 9.74 -8.72 9.69
CA GLY A 283 10.76 -9.05 8.70
C GLY A 283 11.30 -7.83 7.96
N ALA A 284 12.54 -7.95 7.47
CA ALA A 284 13.21 -6.90 6.72
C ALA A 284 12.49 -6.56 5.40
N ASP A 285 11.95 -7.57 4.71
CA ASP A 285 11.30 -7.37 3.40
C ASP A 285 9.98 -6.60 3.51
N ALA A 286 9.22 -6.79 4.58
CA ALA A 286 8.02 -6.00 4.85
C ALA A 286 8.36 -4.51 5.05
N LEU A 287 9.43 -4.22 5.81
CA LEU A 287 9.90 -2.86 6.01
C LEU A 287 10.44 -2.24 4.71
N ARG A 288 11.22 -2.99 3.92
CA ARG A 288 11.73 -2.55 2.61
C ARG A 288 10.59 -2.19 1.67
N LEU A 289 9.62 -3.07 1.47
CA LEU A 289 8.48 -2.81 0.59
C LEU A 289 7.62 -1.65 1.10
N TYR A 290 7.42 -1.53 2.41
CA TYR A 290 6.69 -0.38 2.97
C TYR A 290 7.36 0.95 2.62
N LEU A 291 8.69 1.04 2.75
CA LEU A 291 9.44 2.27 2.44
C LEU A 291 9.49 2.56 0.93
N VAL A 292 9.76 1.56 0.11
CA VAL A 292 9.89 1.74 -1.36
C VAL A 292 8.53 2.00 -2.01
N ASN A 293 7.44 1.45 -1.47
CA ASN A 293 6.08 1.72 -1.95
C ASN A 293 5.48 3.03 -1.42
N SER A 294 6.31 3.93 -0.88
CA SER A 294 5.85 5.16 -0.24
C SER A 294 6.25 6.41 -1.02
N PRO A 295 5.70 7.60 -0.69
CA PRO A 295 6.08 8.85 -1.32
C PRO A 295 7.56 9.24 -1.17
N VAL A 296 8.33 8.60 -0.26
CA VAL A 296 9.74 8.96 -0.05
C VAL A 296 10.60 8.76 -1.29
N VAL A 297 10.30 7.76 -2.13
CA VAL A 297 11.02 7.54 -3.39
C VAL A 297 10.70 8.59 -4.46
N LYS A 298 9.86 9.57 -4.13
CA LYS A 298 9.52 10.76 -4.95
C LYS A 298 9.94 12.07 -4.28
N ALA A 299 10.94 12.05 -3.41
CA ALA A 299 11.40 13.21 -2.62
C ALA A 299 10.32 13.83 -1.70
N GLN A 300 9.26 13.08 -1.34
CA GLN A 300 8.18 13.56 -0.45
C GLN A 300 8.28 12.97 0.95
N ASN A 301 7.67 13.64 1.92
CA ASN A 301 7.69 13.17 3.30
C ASN A 301 6.79 11.94 3.49
N LEU A 302 7.22 11.00 4.33
CA LEU A 302 6.41 9.87 4.80
C LEU A 302 6.28 9.95 6.32
N ARG A 303 5.05 9.89 6.82
CA ARG A 303 4.82 9.61 8.25
C ARG A 303 4.89 8.11 8.45
N PHE A 304 5.84 7.66 9.26
CA PHE A 304 6.05 6.25 9.51
C PHE A 304 4.99 5.69 10.47
N PHE A 305 4.27 4.65 10.04
CA PHE A 305 3.33 3.90 10.86
C PHE A 305 3.68 2.42 10.83
N GLU A 306 3.92 1.84 12.01
CA GLU A 306 4.22 0.40 12.13
C GLU A 306 3.08 -0.48 11.61
N SER A 307 1.83 -0.03 11.75
CA SER A 307 0.66 -0.72 11.17
C SER A 307 0.79 -0.89 9.65
N GLY A 308 1.38 0.09 8.94
CA GLY A 308 1.60 -0.02 7.50
C GLY A 308 2.58 -1.14 7.12
N VAL A 309 3.61 -1.40 7.95
CA VAL A 309 4.54 -2.53 7.75
C VAL A 309 3.82 -3.86 7.95
N ARG A 310 2.98 -3.95 8.99
CA ARG A 310 2.13 -5.13 9.24
C ARG A 310 1.16 -5.39 8.09
N ASP A 311 0.57 -4.34 7.53
CA ASP A 311 -0.40 -4.46 6.44
C ASP A 311 0.28 -4.96 5.15
N VAL A 312 1.52 -4.54 4.85
CA VAL A 312 2.33 -5.13 3.76
C VAL A 312 2.54 -6.63 3.97
N LEU A 313 2.91 -7.07 5.18
CA LEU A 313 3.04 -8.50 5.49
C LEU A 313 1.72 -9.26 5.24
N LYS A 314 0.61 -8.71 5.75
CA LYS A 314 -0.71 -9.33 5.71
C LYS A 314 -1.28 -9.40 4.29
N ASP A 315 -1.17 -8.32 3.52
CA ASP A 315 -1.89 -8.15 2.26
C ASP A 315 -1.03 -8.53 1.04
N VAL A 316 0.29 -8.67 1.20
CA VAL A 316 1.20 -9.05 0.10
C VAL A 316 1.85 -10.41 0.36
N PHE A 317 2.66 -10.52 1.41
CA PHE A 317 3.50 -11.70 1.62
C PHE A 317 2.70 -12.95 1.97
N ILE A 318 1.67 -12.83 2.82
CA ILE A 318 0.81 -13.98 3.17
C ILE A 318 0.07 -14.53 1.93
N PRO A 319 -0.64 -13.71 1.12
CA PRO A 319 -1.25 -14.19 -0.12
C PRO A 319 -0.25 -14.83 -1.08
N TRP A 320 0.93 -14.21 -1.26
CA TRP A 320 1.95 -14.75 -2.14
C TRP A 320 2.51 -16.09 -1.64
N TYR A 321 2.81 -16.20 -0.34
CA TYR A 321 3.22 -17.47 0.27
C TYR A 321 2.15 -18.56 0.11
N ASN A 322 0.88 -18.20 0.28
CA ASN A 322 -0.23 -19.14 0.10
C ASN A 322 -0.36 -19.62 -1.36
N ALA A 323 -0.12 -18.74 -2.34
CA ALA A 323 -0.06 -19.13 -3.75
C ALA A 323 1.07 -20.13 -4.02
N PHE A 324 2.27 -19.84 -3.53
CA PHE A 324 3.42 -20.75 -3.64
C PHE A 324 3.13 -22.10 -2.95
N ARG A 325 2.62 -22.08 -1.72
CA ARG A 325 2.23 -23.29 -0.98
C ARG A 325 1.15 -24.08 -1.73
N PHE A 326 0.17 -23.41 -2.31
CA PHE A 326 -0.89 -24.04 -3.11
C PHE A 326 -0.30 -24.77 -4.32
N LEU A 327 0.59 -24.14 -5.08
CA LEU A 327 1.29 -24.79 -6.20
C LEU A 327 1.99 -26.06 -5.74
N MET A 328 2.82 -25.98 -4.70
CA MET A 328 3.62 -27.13 -4.25
C MET A 328 2.75 -28.27 -3.69
N LYS A 329 1.84 -27.96 -2.76
CA LYS A 329 1.09 -28.97 -1.99
C LYS A 329 -0.18 -29.46 -2.65
N SER A 330 -0.87 -28.58 -3.37
CA SER A 330 -2.18 -28.88 -3.97
C SER A 330 -2.14 -29.02 -5.49
N GLY A 331 -1.04 -28.63 -6.14
CA GLY A 331 -0.84 -28.83 -7.58
C GLY A 331 0.17 -29.92 -7.89
N ILE A 332 1.44 -29.64 -7.61
CA ILE A 332 2.59 -30.49 -7.96
C ILE A 332 2.55 -31.83 -7.24
N GLU A 333 2.44 -31.86 -5.92
CA GLU A 333 2.46 -33.13 -5.17
C GLU A 333 1.36 -34.13 -5.59
N PRO A 334 0.09 -33.73 -5.79
CA PRO A 334 -0.93 -34.62 -6.39
C PRO A 334 -0.57 -35.11 -7.79
N TRP A 335 0.00 -34.24 -8.64
CA TRP A 335 0.43 -34.63 -9.98
C TRP A 335 1.56 -35.68 -9.91
N GLU A 336 2.56 -35.47 -9.06
CA GLU A 336 3.68 -36.42 -8.89
C GLU A 336 3.21 -37.78 -8.37
N ARG A 337 2.23 -37.80 -7.45
CA ARG A 337 1.62 -39.05 -6.97
C ARG A 337 0.82 -39.77 -8.05
N ALA A 338 0.06 -39.03 -8.86
CA ALA A 338 -0.77 -39.64 -9.90
C ALA A 338 0.07 -40.27 -11.04
N HIS A 339 1.26 -39.73 -11.31
CA HIS A 339 2.12 -40.17 -12.42
C HIS A 339 3.37 -40.96 -11.97
N GLU A 340 3.58 -41.12 -10.67
CA GLU A 340 4.78 -41.74 -10.08
C GLU A 340 6.09 -41.14 -10.62
N LYS A 341 6.08 -39.85 -10.93
CA LYS A 341 7.19 -39.14 -11.58
C LYS A 341 7.39 -37.76 -10.97
N SER A 342 8.65 -37.34 -10.84
CA SER A 342 8.97 -35.98 -10.39
C SER A 342 8.54 -34.93 -11.42
N PHE A 343 7.91 -33.86 -10.94
CA PHE A 343 7.56 -32.70 -11.75
C PHE A 343 8.79 -31.80 -11.86
N ILE A 344 9.36 -31.71 -13.07
CA ILE A 344 10.53 -30.89 -13.37
C ILE A 344 10.28 -30.20 -14.70
N VAL A 345 10.55 -28.89 -14.77
CA VAL A 345 10.41 -28.09 -16.00
C VAL A 345 11.69 -27.28 -16.27
N PRO A 346 12.13 -27.11 -17.53
CA PRO A 346 13.27 -26.26 -17.86
C PRO A 346 13.01 -24.79 -17.51
N VAL A 347 13.98 -24.11 -16.88
CA VAL A 347 13.80 -22.74 -16.39
C VAL A 347 13.65 -21.71 -17.52
N GLU A 348 14.39 -21.87 -18.62
CA GLU A 348 14.33 -21.01 -19.80
C GLU A 348 13.03 -21.16 -20.61
N VAL A 349 12.46 -22.37 -20.66
CA VAL A 349 11.30 -22.66 -21.53
C VAL A 349 10.04 -21.93 -21.05
N TRP A 350 9.29 -21.37 -21.99
CA TRP A 350 7.97 -20.81 -21.74
C TRP A 350 6.89 -21.88 -22.00
N PRO A 351 5.91 -22.05 -21.09
CA PRO A 351 4.87 -23.04 -21.26
C PRO A 351 3.97 -22.71 -22.45
N LYS A 352 3.59 -23.75 -23.19
CA LYS A 352 2.55 -23.68 -24.22
C LYS A 352 1.27 -24.23 -23.63
N SER A 353 0.20 -23.43 -23.63
CA SER A 353 -1.11 -23.84 -23.14
C SER A 353 -2.20 -23.38 -24.11
N ARG A 354 -3.22 -24.21 -24.28
CA ARG A 354 -4.43 -23.88 -25.06
C ARG A 354 -5.39 -23.01 -24.24
N ASN A 355 -5.28 -23.05 -22.91
CA ASN A 355 -6.14 -22.32 -21.99
C ASN A 355 -5.92 -20.81 -22.07
N LEU A 356 -7.01 -20.04 -22.19
CA LEU A 356 -6.95 -18.59 -22.32
C LEU A 356 -6.37 -17.89 -21.08
N MET A 357 -6.64 -18.39 -19.87
CA MET A 357 -6.13 -17.80 -18.63
C MET A 357 -4.63 -18.07 -18.46
N ASP A 358 -4.12 -19.22 -18.91
CA ASP A 358 -2.67 -19.50 -18.94
C ASP A 358 -1.94 -18.55 -19.89
N ARG A 359 -2.44 -18.46 -21.13
CA ARG A 359 -1.88 -17.54 -22.13
C ARG A 359 -1.92 -16.09 -21.64
N TRP A 360 -3.02 -15.69 -21.01
CA TRP A 360 -3.16 -14.36 -20.44
C TRP A 360 -2.14 -14.09 -19.34
N VAL A 361 -2.01 -14.98 -18.34
CA VAL A 361 -1.09 -14.71 -17.22
C VAL A 361 0.37 -14.70 -17.68
N LEU A 362 0.73 -15.50 -18.69
CA LEU A 362 2.05 -15.48 -19.32
C LEU A 362 2.30 -14.18 -20.10
N SER A 363 1.33 -13.76 -20.92
CA SER A 363 1.37 -12.46 -21.60
C SER A 363 1.56 -11.32 -20.60
N PHE A 364 0.72 -11.29 -19.57
CA PHE A 364 0.73 -10.22 -18.58
C PHE A 364 2.03 -10.22 -17.75
N THR A 365 2.60 -11.39 -17.45
CA THR A 365 3.92 -11.52 -16.81
C THR A 365 5.00 -10.89 -17.67
N LEU A 366 4.99 -11.13 -18.99
CA LEU A 366 5.97 -10.57 -19.92
C LEU A 366 5.78 -9.05 -20.15
N THR A 367 4.53 -8.58 -20.20
CA THR A 367 4.20 -7.14 -20.23
C THR A 367 4.71 -6.44 -18.97
N LEU A 368 4.49 -7.03 -17.79
CA LEU A 368 5.01 -6.53 -16.53
C LEU A 368 6.55 -6.53 -16.51
N LEU A 369 7.17 -7.61 -16.97
CA LEU A 369 8.61 -7.74 -17.05
C LEU A 369 9.27 -6.61 -17.87
N ARG A 370 8.74 -6.35 -19.07
CA ARG A 370 9.15 -5.22 -19.93
C ARG A 370 8.98 -3.88 -19.24
N PHE A 371 7.86 -3.69 -18.55
CA PHE A 371 7.60 -2.47 -17.79
C PHE A 371 8.65 -2.28 -16.67
N VAL A 372 8.85 -3.29 -15.82
CA VAL A 372 9.80 -3.25 -14.69
C VAL A 372 11.21 -2.93 -15.19
N HIS A 373 11.66 -3.59 -16.26
CA HIS A 373 12.97 -3.33 -16.87
C HIS A 373 13.10 -1.88 -17.35
N SER A 374 12.11 -1.36 -18.08
CA SER A 374 12.13 0.00 -18.61
C SER A 374 12.16 1.07 -17.50
N GLU A 375 11.42 0.85 -16.40
CA GLU A 375 11.35 1.78 -15.28
C GLU A 375 12.59 1.72 -14.40
N LEU A 376 13.16 0.53 -14.15
CA LEU A 376 14.41 0.38 -13.40
C LEU A 376 15.61 0.96 -14.16
N ARG A 377 15.67 0.79 -15.49
CA ARG A 377 16.67 1.45 -16.34
C ARG A 377 16.60 2.97 -16.26
N ALA A 378 15.41 3.50 -16.01
CA ALA A 378 15.16 4.93 -15.78
C ALA A 378 15.21 5.34 -14.30
N TYR A 379 15.59 4.45 -13.37
CA TYR A 379 15.65 4.69 -11.93
C TYR A 379 14.30 5.14 -11.30
N ARG A 380 13.17 4.83 -11.94
CA ARG A 380 11.82 5.22 -11.52
C ARG A 380 11.18 4.17 -10.60
N LEU A 381 11.82 3.91 -9.45
CA LEU A 381 11.39 2.89 -8.47
C LEU A 381 9.92 3.04 -8.03
N TYR A 382 9.44 4.28 -7.98
CA TYR A 382 8.10 4.63 -7.50
C TYR A 382 6.95 4.13 -8.38
N THR A 383 7.23 3.70 -9.61
CA THR A 383 6.23 3.12 -10.53
C THR A 383 6.22 1.59 -10.48
N VAL A 384 7.35 0.99 -10.10
CA VAL A 384 7.60 -0.45 -10.18
C VAL A 384 6.84 -1.21 -9.10
N VAL A 385 7.08 -0.87 -7.83
CA VAL A 385 6.53 -1.62 -6.69
C VAL A 385 5.00 -1.67 -6.70
N PRO A 386 4.25 -0.56 -6.94
CA PRO A 386 2.79 -0.63 -7.02
C PRO A 386 2.27 -1.62 -8.07
N ARG A 387 2.92 -1.70 -9.25
CA ARG A 387 2.51 -2.64 -10.30
C ARG A 387 2.84 -4.08 -9.95
N LEU A 388 3.99 -4.34 -9.33
CA LEU A 388 4.35 -5.68 -8.84
C LEU A 388 3.36 -6.17 -7.78
N LEU A 389 2.97 -5.31 -6.84
CA LEU A 389 1.98 -5.66 -5.81
C LEU A 389 0.60 -5.97 -6.42
N ARG A 390 0.16 -5.15 -7.39
CA ARG A 390 -1.09 -5.41 -8.12
C ARG A 390 -1.03 -6.70 -8.94
N PHE A 391 0.13 -7.06 -9.48
CA PHE A 391 0.31 -8.34 -10.16
C PHE A 391 0.12 -9.54 -9.24
N ILE A 392 0.65 -9.48 -8.00
CA ILE A 392 0.41 -10.53 -6.99
C ILE A 392 -1.08 -10.69 -6.72
N GLU A 393 -1.82 -9.58 -6.64
CA GLU A 393 -3.27 -9.60 -6.51
C GLU A 393 -3.94 -10.30 -7.70
N TYR A 394 -3.54 -9.96 -8.94
CA TYR A 394 -4.06 -10.61 -10.14
C TYR A 394 -3.77 -12.11 -10.18
N LEU A 395 -2.56 -12.51 -9.82
CA LEU A 395 -2.16 -13.90 -9.74
C LEU A 395 -3.05 -14.69 -8.75
N VAL A 396 -3.25 -14.16 -7.55
CA VAL A 396 -3.98 -14.85 -6.48
C VAL A 396 -5.49 -14.82 -6.72
N ASN A 397 -6.05 -13.63 -6.93
CA ASN A 397 -7.49 -13.41 -6.90
C ASN A 397 -8.19 -13.70 -8.23
N TRP A 398 -7.45 -13.74 -9.34
CA TRP A 398 -8.00 -14.03 -10.66
C TRP A 398 -7.46 -15.35 -11.19
N TYR A 399 -6.16 -15.46 -11.46
CA TYR A 399 -5.61 -16.66 -12.09
C TYR A 399 -5.78 -17.92 -11.24
N ILE A 400 -5.20 -17.95 -10.02
CA ILE A 400 -5.23 -19.14 -9.15
C ILE A 400 -6.66 -19.44 -8.70
N ARG A 401 -7.44 -18.42 -8.34
CA ARG A 401 -8.83 -18.59 -7.91
C ARG A 401 -9.68 -19.29 -8.98
N MET A 402 -9.65 -18.78 -10.22
CA MET A 402 -10.47 -19.29 -11.32
C MET A 402 -9.97 -20.63 -11.85
N ASN A 403 -8.67 -20.91 -11.74
CA ASN A 403 -8.09 -22.17 -12.22
C ASN A 403 -7.85 -23.19 -11.10
N ARG A 404 -8.35 -22.95 -9.89
CA ARG A 404 -8.02 -23.76 -8.70
C ARG A 404 -8.31 -25.25 -8.89
N ARG A 405 -9.45 -25.58 -9.51
CA ARG A 405 -9.85 -26.97 -9.76
C ARG A 405 -8.97 -27.62 -10.82
N ARG A 406 -8.68 -26.91 -11.90
CA ARG A 406 -7.76 -27.35 -12.97
C ARG A 406 -6.34 -27.57 -12.45
N LEU A 407 -5.81 -26.64 -11.65
CA LEU A 407 -4.48 -26.74 -11.03
C LEU A 407 -4.35 -27.94 -10.08
N LYS A 408 -5.46 -28.46 -9.54
CA LYS A 408 -5.49 -29.67 -8.72
C LYS A 408 -5.74 -30.97 -9.51
N GLY A 409 -5.97 -30.89 -10.82
CA GLY A 409 -6.37 -32.04 -11.64
C GLY A 409 -7.84 -32.47 -11.45
N GLU A 410 -8.70 -31.64 -10.85
CA GLU A 410 -10.12 -31.97 -10.62
C GLU A 410 -11.00 -31.74 -11.88
N VAL A 411 -10.60 -30.82 -12.76
CA VAL A 411 -11.30 -30.46 -14.00
C VAL A 411 -10.24 -30.14 -15.05
N MET A 412 -9.83 -31.15 -15.81
CA MET A 412 -8.82 -31.07 -16.87
C MET A 412 -9.40 -31.65 -18.16
N GLU A 413 -8.98 -31.12 -19.31
CA GLU A 413 -9.37 -31.66 -20.62
C GLU A 413 -8.63 -32.97 -20.92
N ASP A 414 -7.31 -32.94 -20.71
CA ASP A 414 -6.38 -34.05 -20.88
C ASP A 414 -5.20 -33.91 -19.89
N GLU A 415 -4.30 -34.91 -19.88
CA GLU A 415 -3.12 -34.89 -18.98
C GLU A 415 -2.12 -33.77 -19.34
N GLU A 416 -2.05 -33.40 -20.63
CA GLU A 416 -1.18 -32.30 -21.09
C GLU A 416 -1.66 -30.96 -20.54
N ASP A 417 -2.98 -30.73 -20.43
CA ASP A 417 -3.58 -29.52 -19.84
C ASP A 417 -3.22 -29.36 -18.36
N TRP A 418 -3.26 -30.44 -17.56
CA TRP A 418 -2.89 -30.34 -16.14
C TRP A 418 -1.40 -30.00 -15.97
N PHE A 419 -0.54 -30.66 -16.74
CA PHE A 419 0.91 -30.35 -16.74
C PHE A 419 1.17 -28.90 -17.19
N ALA A 420 0.51 -28.45 -18.27
CA ALA A 420 0.65 -27.09 -18.79
C ALA A 420 0.18 -26.03 -17.80
N ALA A 421 -0.89 -26.29 -17.04
CA ALA A 421 -1.37 -25.40 -15.98
C ALA A 421 -0.33 -25.25 -14.85
N LEU A 422 0.25 -26.36 -14.39
CA LEU A 422 1.27 -26.36 -13.35
C LEU A 422 2.56 -25.69 -13.84
N HIS A 423 3.01 -26.00 -15.04
CA HIS A 423 4.18 -25.37 -15.66
C HIS A 423 3.98 -23.86 -15.80
N THR A 424 2.79 -23.42 -16.20
CA THR A 424 2.42 -21.99 -16.26
C THR A 424 2.59 -21.31 -14.91
N LEU A 425 2.03 -21.87 -13.84
CA LEU A 425 2.14 -21.28 -12.51
C LEU A 425 3.58 -21.30 -11.96
N VAL A 426 4.36 -22.35 -12.25
CA VAL A 426 5.81 -22.40 -11.95
C VAL A 426 6.56 -21.28 -12.66
N LYS A 427 6.33 -21.07 -13.96
CA LYS A 427 6.98 -20.01 -14.74
C LYS A 427 6.64 -18.64 -14.19
N VAL A 428 5.36 -18.37 -13.92
CA VAL A 428 4.90 -17.08 -13.40
C VAL A 428 5.51 -16.79 -12.02
N LEU A 429 5.51 -17.76 -11.11
CA LEU A 429 6.12 -17.57 -9.78
C LEU A 429 7.64 -17.40 -9.86
N THR A 430 8.32 -18.09 -10.77
CA THR A 430 9.76 -17.94 -11.03
C THR A 430 10.09 -16.53 -11.53
N GLN A 431 9.33 -16.02 -12.50
CA GLN A 431 9.52 -14.66 -13.00
C GLN A 431 9.20 -13.60 -11.93
N LEU A 432 8.19 -13.86 -11.10
CA LEU A 432 7.84 -12.97 -10.00
C LEU A 432 8.96 -12.88 -8.94
N ILE A 433 9.54 -14.00 -8.51
CA ILE A 433 10.65 -13.96 -7.54
C ILE A 433 11.86 -13.23 -8.12
N PHE A 434 12.13 -13.38 -9.42
CA PHE A 434 13.22 -12.68 -10.08
C PHE A 434 13.01 -11.16 -10.08
N MET A 435 11.84 -10.69 -10.51
CA MET A 435 11.50 -9.26 -10.51
C MET A 435 11.48 -8.67 -9.09
N MET A 436 11.10 -9.46 -8.09
CA MET A 436 10.98 -9.02 -6.69
C MET A 436 12.28 -9.10 -5.88
N ALA A 437 13.31 -9.81 -6.37
CA ALA A 437 14.55 -10.05 -5.63
C ALA A 437 15.24 -8.76 -5.13
N PRO A 438 15.34 -7.67 -5.92
CA PRO A 438 15.93 -6.41 -5.43
C PRO A 438 15.13 -5.75 -4.29
N PHE A 439 13.84 -6.05 -4.20
CA PHE A 439 12.92 -5.40 -3.26
C PHE A 439 12.71 -6.24 -1.98
N ALA A 440 12.52 -7.55 -2.14
CA ALA A 440 12.25 -8.52 -1.07
C ALA A 440 13.24 -9.71 -1.15
N PRO A 441 14.55 -9.48 -0.93
CA PRO A 441 15.59 -10.47 -1.18
C PRO A 441 15.50 -11.74 -0.34
N PHE A 442 14.99 -11.67 0.89
CA PHE A 442 14.97 -12.84 1.78
C PHE A 442 13.80 -13.77 1.46
N PHE A 443 12.63 -13.20 1.19
CA PHE A 443 11.42 -13.95 0.88
C PHE A 443 11.49 -14.59 -0.51
N THR A 444 12.04 -13.87 -1.49
CA THR A 444 12.26 -14.41 -2.84
C THR A 444 13.27 -15.56 -2.83
N GLU A 445 14.37 -15.43 -2.08
CA GLU A 445 15.33 -16.51 -1.85
C GLU A 445 14.68 -17.71 -1.16
N PHE A 446 13.85 -17.49 -0.14
CA PHE A 446 13.11 -18.56 0.54
C PHE A 446 12.21 -19.37 -0.41
N ILE A 447 11.51 -18.70 -1.34
CA ILE A 447 10.70 -19.36 -2.37
C ILE A 447 11.60 -20.08 -3.36
N PHE A 448 12.66 -19.40 -3.85
CA PHE A 448 13.60 -19.95 -4.81
C PHE A 448 14.19 -21.28 -4.35
N GLN A 449 14.69 -21.37 -3.11
CA GLN A 449 15.31 -22.59 -2.58
C GLN A 449 14.39 -23.82 -2.58
N ARG A 450 13.07 -23.62 -2.58
CA ARG A 450 12.09 -24.71 -2.67
C ARG A 450 11.65 -24.96 -4.10
N LEU A 451 11.47 -23.89 -4.87
CA LEU A 451 11.06 -23.99 -6.28
C LEU A 451 12.16 -24.57 -7.16
N LYS A 452 13.44 -24.32 -6.84
CA LYS A 452 14.61 -24.84 -7.59
C LYS A 452 14.57 -26.35 -7.79
N THR A 453 13.99 -27.10 -6.85
CA THR A 453 13.85 -28.56 -6.94
C THR A 453 12.89 -29.03 -8.04
N LYS A 454 12.12 -28.11 -8.61
CA LYS A 454 11.15 -28.32 -9.69
C LYS A 454 11.59 -27.66 -10.99
N LEU A 455 12.80 -27.09 -11.02
CA LEU A 455 13.38 -26.40 -12.16
C LEU A 455 14.61 -27.16 -12.65
N ASP A 456 14.70 -27.35 -13.95
CA ASP A 456 15.89 -27.88 -14.61
C ASP A 456 16.77 -26.73 -15.11
N PHE A 457 18.06 -26.79 -14.74
CA PHE A 457 19.11 -25.84 -15.10
C PHE A 457 20.17 -26.47 -16.03
N SER A 458 19.96 -27.69 -16.53
CA SER A 458 20.99 -28.42 -17.29
C SER A 458 21.40 -27.74 -18.59
N ASN A 459 20.47 -27.02 -19.24
CA ASN A 459 20.73 -26.27 -20.46
C ASN A 459 21.01 -24.78 -20.19
N PHE A 460 21.14 -24.41 -18.91
CA PHE A 460 21.36 -23.05 -18.51
C PHE A 460 22.87 -22.75 -18.51
N GLU A 461 23.34 -21.98 -19.49
CA GLU A 461 24.70 -21.43 -19.44
C GLU A 461 24.76 -20.33 -18.36
N ILE A 462 25.62 -20.52 -17.37
CA ILE A 462 25.95 -19.49 -16.38
C ILE A 462 26.83 -18.43 -17.04
N ALA A 463 26.27 -17.72 -18.03
CA ALA A 463 26.93 -16.60 -18.67
C ALA A 463 26.97 -15.43 -17.67
N ASN A 464 28.17 -14.97 -17.33
CA ASN A 464 28.46 -13.76 -16.55
C ASN A 464 28.54 -13.86 -15.02
N ILE A 465 28.69 -15.06 -14.44
CA ILE A 465 29.25 -15.16 -13.08
C ILE A 465 30.73 -15.53 -13.25
N GLY A 466 31.59 -14.53 -13.49
CA GLY A 466 33.02 -14.78 -13.67
C GLY A 466 33.57 -15.61 -12.52
N GLU A 467 34.02 -16.85 -12.79
CA GLU A 467 34.64 -17.82 -11.87
C GLU A 467 34.34 -17.62 -10.36
N VAL A 468 33.07 -17.44 -9.96
CA VAL A 468 32.74 -17.45 -8.53
C VAL A 468 32.63 -18.91 -8.14
N SER A 469 33.74 -19.47 -7.64
CA SER A 469 33.76 -20.82 -7.07
C SER A 469 32.62 -20.97 -6.05
N GLY A 470 31.72 -21.93 -6.27
CA GLY A 470 30.56 -22.16 -5.39
C GLY A 470 29.28 -21.40 -5.77
N ALA A 471 29.11 -20.94 -7.01
CA ALA A 471 27.86 -20.31 -7.46
C ALA A 471 26.72 -21.30 -7.80
N ALA A 472 27.04 -22.58 -8.03
CA ALA A 472 26.11 -23.65 -8.36
C ALA A 472 26.35 -24.90 -7.50
N ASP A 473 25.32 -25.73 -7.34
CA ASP A 473 25.43 -27.04 -6.70
C ASP A 473 26.02 -28.10 -7.63
N GLU A 474 26.15 -29.33 -7.11
CA GLU A 474 26.69 -30.49 -7.84
C GLU A 474 25.89 -30.89 -9.09
N HIS A 475 24.67 -30.35 -9.25
CA HIS A 475 23.79 -30.59 -10.39
C HIS A 475 23.73 -29.40 -11.35
N GLY A 476 24.55 -28.36 -11.12
CA GLY A 476 24.60 -27.16 -11.96
C GLY A 476 23.51 -26.12 -11.64
N ALA A 477 22.67 -26.35 -10.61
CA ALA A 477 21.65 -25.39 -10.23
C ALA A 477 22.26 -24.27 -9.36
N PRO A 478 21.87 -23.00 -9.56
CA PRO A 478 22.44 -21.87 -8.84
C PRO A 478 22.11 -21.95 -7.33
N LEU A 479 23.11 -21.70 -6.48
CA LEU A 479 22.97 -21.79 -5.03
C LEU A 479 22.06 -20.70 -4.45
N SER A 480 21.95 -19.55 -5.11
CA SER A 480 21.09 -18.45 -4.70
C SER A 480 20.47 -17.77 -5.90
N LEU A 481 19.26 -17.25 -5.68
CA LEU A 481 18.55 -16.43 -6.65
C LEU A 481 19.35 -15.19 -7.05
N HIS A 482 20.10 -14.61 -6.11
CA HIS A 482 20.85 -13.38 -6.30
C HIS A 482 22.08 -13.53 -7.19
N TYR A 483 22.37 -14.75 -7.65
CA TYR A 483 23.38 -14.99 -8.68
C TYR A 483 22.78 -14.90 -10.10
N LEU A 484 21.46 -14.77 -10.20
CA LEU A 484 20.69 -14.73 -11.45
C LEU A 484 20.24 -13.30 -11.79
N ILE A 485 21.01 -12.29 -11.40
CA ILE A 485 20.63 -10.88 -11.52
C ILE A 485 20.47 -10.41 -12.98
N ASN A 486 21.18 -11.03 -13.93
CA ASN A 486 21.09 -10.71 -15.37
C ASN A 486 20.14 -11.65 -16.13
N MET A 487 19.38 -12.46 -15.41
CA MET A 487 18.80 -13.71 -15.89
C MET A 487 17.27 -13.64 -16.05
N TRP A 488 16.66 -12.54 -15.61
CA TRP A 488 15.21 -12.38 -15.54
C TRP A 488 14.62 -11.58 -16.68
N TYR A 489 15.44 -10.83 -17.43
CA TYR A 489 15.01 -10.11 -18.61
C TYR A 489 15.65 -10.78 -19.84
N PRO A 490 14.84 -11.24 -20.82
CA PRO A 490 15.38 -11.61 -22.12
C PRO A 490 16.16 -10.40 -22.64
N THR A 491 17.45 -10.55 -22.89
CA THR A 491 18.22 -9.49 -23.53
C THR A 491 17.53 -9.09 -24.84
N GLU A 492 17.78 -7.90 -25.39
CA GLU A 492 17.28 -7.56 -26.74
C GLU A 492 17.96 -8.39 -27.86
N SER A 493 18.51 -9.56 -27.52
CA SER A 493 19.02 -10.54 -28.47
C SER A 493 17.88 -11.08 -29.33
N GLU A 494 18.22 -11.50 -30.55
CA GLU A 494 17.25 -12.05 -31.49
C GLU A 494 16.66 -13.40 -31.00
N GLU A 495 17.44 -14.17 -30.22
CA GLU A 495 17.01 -15.44 -29.64
C GLU A 495 15.93 -15.26 -28.55
N ASP A 496 16.11 -14.24 -27.70
CA ASP A 496 15.16 -13.87 -26.65
C ASP A 496 13.86 -13.30 -27.22
N LYS A 497 13.97 -12.50 -28.29
CA LYS A 497 12.80 -12.01 -29.06
C LYS A 497 12.06 -13.18 -29.70
N ALA A 498 12.76 -14.17 -30.24
CA ALA A 498 12.15 -15.37 -30.82
C ALA A 498 11.49 -16.27 -29.76
N ALA A 499 12.12 -16.47 -28.60
CA ALA A 499 11.58 -17.28 -27.50
C ALA A 499 10.33 -16.67 -26.85
N THR A 500 10.20 -15.35 -26.90
CA THR A 500 9.03 -14.60 -26.39
C THR A 500 8.07 -14.13 -27.48
N ALA A 501 8.36 -14.43 -28.76
CA ALA A 501 7.51 -14.08 -29.89
C ALA A 501 6.16 -14.77 -29.79
N GLY A 502 5.07 -13.99 -29.89
CA GLY A 502 3.70 -14.50 -29.80
C GLY A 502 3.23 -14.85 -28.38
N VAL A 503 4.05 -14.65 -27.34
CA VAL A 503 3.62 -14.79 -25.93
C VAL A 503 2.86 -13.55 -25.46
N VAL A 504 3.28 -12.35 -25.86
CA VAL A 504 2.52 -11.12 -25.59
C VAL A 504 1.32 -11.05 -26.53
N ASP A 505 0.13 -11.05 -25.94
CA ASP A 505 -1.16 -11.00 -26.60
C ASP A 505 -1.98 -9.87 -25.98
N SER A 506 -1.72 -8.64 -26.42
CA SER A 506 -2.41 -7.44 -25.90
C SER A 506 -3.91 -7.48 -26.13
N ALA A 507 -4.37 -8.16 -27.18
CA ALA A 507 -5.80 -8.38 -27.42
C ALA A 507 -6.40 -9.28 -26.33
N LEU A 508 -5.72 -10.39 -25.97
CA LEU A 508 -6.15 -11.25 -24.87
C LEU A 508 -6.11 -10.55 -23.51
N GLU A 509 -5.09 -9.73 -23.25
CA GLU A 509 -5.04 -8.90 -22.03
C GLU A 509 -6.27 -7.98 -21.92
N ALA A 510 -6.64 -7.30 -23.01
CA ALA A 510 -7.85 -6.48 -23.06
C ALA A 510 -9.12 -7.33 -22.84
N ARG A 511 -9.21 -8.52 -23.45
CA ARG A 511 -10.35 -9.44 -23.27
C ARG A 511 -10.53 -9.86 -21.81
N VAL A 512 -9.44 -10.16 -21.10
CA VAL A 512 -9.49 -10.48 -19.66
C VAL A 512 -9.84 -9.26 -18.82
N ALA A 513 -9.37 -8.06 -19.18
CA ALA A 513 -9.78 -6.82 -18.49
C ALA A 513 -11.30 -6.59 -18.57
N TRP A 514 -11.93 -6.84 -19.73
CA TRP A 514 -13.39 -6.81 -19.87
C TRP A 514 -14.10 -7.85 -18.99
N MET A 515 -13.58 -9.07 -18.96
CA MET A 515 -14.10 -10.14 -18.09
C MET A 515 -14.03 -9.75 -16.60
N GLN A 516 -12.90 -9.19 -16.16
CA GLN A 516 -12.68 -8.74 -14.79
C GLN A 516 -13.67 -7.64 -14.41
N ALA A 517 -13.83 -6.64 -15.27
CA ALA A 517 -14.77 -5.54 -15.07
C ALA A 517 -16.21 -6.06 -14.94
N ALA A 518 -16.62 -7.04 -15.77
CA ALA A 518 -17.96 -7.62 -15.69
C ALA A 518 -18.19 -8.34 -14.34
N VAL A 519 -17.20 -9.09 -13.86
CA VAL A 519 -17.25 -9.77 -12.56
C VAL A 519 -17.27 -8.76 -11.41
N GLU A 520 -16.47 -7.70 -11.45
CA GLU A 520 -16.44 -6.67 -10.41
C GLU A 520 -17.76 -5.88 -10.35
N ALA A 521 -18.31 -5.48 -11.49
CA ALA A 521 -19.60 -4.81 -11.59
C ALA A 521 -20.72 -5.68 -10.99
N GLY A 522 -20.76 -6.97 -11.35
CA GLY A 522 -21.74 -7.90 -10.79
C GLY A 522 -21.56 -8.15 -9.28
N ARG A 523 -20.32 -8.30 -8.80
CA ARG A 523 -20.03 -8.42 -7.36
C ARG A 523 -20.43 -7.16 -6.58
N SER A 524 -20.27 -5.98 -7.16
CA SER A 524 -20.70 -4.72 -6.57
C SER A 524 -22.22 -4.69 -6.37
N ILE A 525 -23.01 -5.10 -7.38
CA ILE A 525 -24.47 -5.24 -7.26
C ILE A 525 -24.82 -6.20 -6.11
N ARG A 526 -24.19 -7.38 -6.08
CA ARG A 526 -24.46 -8.38 -5.05
C ARG A 526 -24.11 -7.88 -3.64
N THR A 527 -23.01 -7.13 -3.50
CA THR A 527 -22.62 -6.54 -2.22
C THR A 527 -23.60 -5.46 -1.77
N ARG A 528 -24.01 -4.58 -2.69
CA ARG A 528 -24.99 -3.51 -2.45
C ARG A 528 -26.34 -4.05 -1.99
N LEU A 529 -26.75 -5.20 -2.53
CA LEU A 529 -28.03 -5.85 -2.24
C LEU A 529 -27.93 -6.97 -1.19
N GLU A 530 -26.75 -7.16 -0.59
CA GLU A 530 -26.46 -8.23 0.38
C GLU A 530 -26.79 -9.65 -0.15
N LEU A 531 -26.67 -9.88 -1.45
CA LEU A 531 -26.94 -11.15 -2.10
C LEU A 531 -25.76 -12.12 -1.93
N PRO A 532 -25.92 -13.26 -1.23
CA PRO A 532 -24.83 -14.21 -1.04
C PRO A 532 -24.37 -14.78 -2.38
N LEU A 533 -23.05 -14.84 -2.65
CA LEU A 533 -22.51 -15.44 -3.89
C LEU A 533 -22.96 -16.88 -4.13
N LYS A 534 -23.28 -17.62 -3.07
CA LYS A 534 -23.77 -19.00 -3.14
C LYS A 534 -25.20 -19.12 -3.64
N ALA A 535 -25.96 -18.03 -3.63
CA ALA A 535 -27.31 -18.00 -4.22
C ALA A 535 -27.16 -17.89 -5.73
N PRO A 536 -27.47 -18.92 -6.52
CA PRO A 536 -27.44 -18.76 -7.97
C PRO A 536 -28.49 -17.73 -8.40
N LEU A 537 -28.18 -16.93 -9.42
CA LEU A 537 -29.14 -16.03 -10.06
C LEU A 537 -29.51 -16.55 -11.45
N ARG A 538 -30.68 -16.17 -11.97
CA ARG A 538 -31.15 -16.62 -13.27
C ARG A 538 -30.26 -16.14 -14.40
N THR A 539 -30.06 -14.84 -14.50
CA THR A 539 -29.39 -14.24 -15.66
C THR A 539 -28.63 -12.98 -15.31
N ALA A 540 -27.55 -12.76 -16.03
CA ALA A 540 -26.82 -11.50 -16.08
C ALA A 540 -26.81 -10.98 -17.53
N VAL A 541 -26.91 -9.68 -17.70
CA VAL A 541 -26.79 -9.02 -19.01
C VAL A 541 -25.61 -8.07 -18.95
N LEU A 542 -24.64 -8.26 -19.82
CA LEU A 542 -23.51 -7.36 -20.01
C LEU A 542 -23.80 -6.48 -21.22
N ILE A 543 -23.96 -5.18 -20.96
CA ILE A 543 -24.16 -4.17 -21.98
C ILE A 543 -22.83 -3.47 -22.26
N HIS A 544 -22.40 -3.49 -23.53
CA HIS A 544 -21.11 -2.93 -23.97
C HIS A 544 -21.28 -1.83 -25.03
N PRO A 545 -20.25 -0.98 -25.24
CA PRO A 545 -20.26 -0.02 -26.34
C PRO A 545 -20.31 -0.73 -27.71
N PRO A 546 -21.02 -0.19 -28.72
CA PRO A 546 -21.19 -0.85 -30.03
C PRO A 546 -19.89 -1.25 -30.73
N ASP A 547 -18.84 -0.43 -30.60
CA ASP A 547 -17.54 -0.63 -31.25
C ASP A 547 -16.48 -1.27 -30.33
N SER A 548 -16.90 -1.97 -29.27
CA SER A 548 -15.97 -2.60 -28.31
C SER A 548 -15.67 -4.07 -28.64
N ASP A 549 -14.45 -4.51 -28.33
CA ASP A 549 -14.00 -5.90 -28.47
C ASP A 549 -14.62 -6.86 -27.43
N VAL A 550 -15.61 -6.43 -26.65
CA VAL A 550 -16.28 -7.24 -25.61
C VAL A 550 -16.93 -8.49 -26.20
N VAL A 551 -17.50 -8.39 -27.40
CA VAL A 551 -18.08 -9.54 -28.10
C VAL A 551 -17.02 -10.57 -28.49
N ASN A 552 -15.84 -10.11 -28.91
CA ASN A 552 -14.68 -10.98 -29.14
C ASN A 552 -14.11 -11.53 -27.81
N ALA A 553 -14.26 -10.80 -26.70
CA ALA A 553 -13.83 -11.22 -25.38
C ALA A 553 -14.67 -12.37 -24.80
N LEU A 554 -15.99 -12.24 -24.87
CA LEU A 554 -16.94 -13.07 -24.11
C LEU A 554 -17.89 -13.90 -25.01
N GLY A 555 -17.83 -13.73 -26.33
CA GLY A 555 -18.76 -14.37 -27.28
C GLY A 555 -20.13 -13.69 -27.31
N LYS A 556 -20.83 -13.78 -28.45
CA LYS A 556 -22.18 -13.17 -28.63
C LYS A 556 -23.23 -13.76 -27.69
N ASP A 557 -23.17 -15.07 -27.46
CA ASP A 557 -24.17 -15.80 -26.65
C ASP A 557 -23.69 -16.10 -25.21
N GLY A 558 -22.51 -15.60 -24.80
CA GLY A 558 -21.93 -15.87 -23.49
C GLY A 558 -21.57 -17.35 -23.24
N SER A 559 -21.45 -18.16 -24.29
CA SER A 559 -21.17 -19.60 -24.24
C SER A 559 -19.69 -19.96 -24.39
N ASP A 560 -18.88 -19.06 -24.96
CA ASP A 560 -17.52 -19.36 -25.42
C ASP A 560 -16.47 -18.47 -24.70
N GLY A 561 -15.20 -18.89 -24.73
CA GLY A 561 -14.07 -18.08 -24.29
C GLY A 561 -14.04 -17.81 -22.78
N LEU A 562 -14.08 -16.52 -22.39
CA LEU A 562 -13.96 -16.08 -21.00
C LEU A 562 -15.29 -15.94 -20.25
N ALA A 563 -16.43 -16.09 -20.94
CA ALA A 563 -17.76 -15.93 -20.35
C ALA A 563 -18.09 -16.97 -19.28
N VAL A 564 -17.51 -18.17 -19.37
CA VAL A 564 -17.63 -19.22 -18.35
C VAL A 564 -17.16 -18.71 -16.99
N TYR A 565 -16.02 -18.01 -16.94
CA TYR A 565 -15.50 -17.44 -15.69
C TYR A 565 -16.42 -16.36 -15.12
N VAL A 566 -17.05 -15.53 -15.97
CA VAL A 566 -18.02 -14.52 -15.52
C VAL A 566 -19.24 -15.22 -14.91
N ARG A 567 -19.77 -16.26 -15.57
CA ARG A 567 -20.93 -17.02 -15.09
C ARG A 567 -20.66 -17.72 -13.77
N GLU A 568 -19.50 -18.35 -13.63
CA GLU A 568 -19.09 -19.03 -12.39
C GLU A 568 -18.87 -18.04 -11.25
N GLU A 569 -18.15 -16.93 -11.50
CA GLU A 569 -17.85 -15.95 -10.45
C GLU A 569 -19.06 -15.10 -10.04
N LEU A 570 -19.97 -14.82 -10.98
CA LEU A 570 -21.25 -14.20 -10.69
C LEU A 570 -22.33 -15.23 -10.35
N ASN A 571 -22.03 -16.53 -10.30
CA ASN A 571 -22.96 -17.62 -10.05
C ASN A 571 -24.33 -17.40 -10.71
N VAL A 572 -24.33 -17.21 -12.03
CA VAL A 572 -25.54 -16.98 -12.84
C VAL A 572 -25.75 -18.13 -13.83
N ARG A 573 -27.02 -18.51 -14.08
CA ARG A 573 -27.33 -19.60 -15.02
C ARG A 573 -27.05 -19.18 -16.47
N GLN A 574 -27.44 -17.97 -16.85
CA GLN A 574 -27.25 -17.41 -18.19
C GLN A 574 -26.50 -16.08 -18.14
N LEU A 575 -25.67 -15.83 -19.16
CA LEU A 575 -25.03 -14.53 -19.40
C LEU A 575 -25.36 -14.11 -20.83
N THR A 576 -25.92 -12.92 -21.01
CA THR A 576 -26.20 -12.33 -22.32
C THR A 576 -25.28 -11.13 -22.55
N VAL A 577 -24.64 -11.06 -23.72
CA VAL A 577 -23.77 -9.94 -24.10
C VAL A 577 -24.44 -9.15 -25.22
N THR A 578 -24.63 -7.84 -25.05
CA THR A 578 -25.36 -7.01 -26.03
C THR A 578 -24.89 -5.56 -26.02
N SER A 579 -25.07 -4.84 -27.13
CA SER A 579 -24.94 -3.38 -27.17
C SER A 579 -26.29 -2.65 -27.05
N ASP A 580 -27.40 -3.38 -27.06
CA ASP A 580 -28.75 -2.83 -27.07
C ASP A 580 -29.21 -2.47 -25.65
N LYS A 581 -29.03 -1.21 -25.28
CA LYS A 581 -29.53 -0.63 -24.03
C LYS A 581 -31.05 -0.55 -23.98
N ALA A 582 -31.70 -0.32 -25.13
CA ALA A 582 -33.13 -0.04 -25.21
C ALA A 582 -33.95 -1.30 -24.94
N ALA A 583 -33.50 -2.47 -25.40
CA ALA A 583 -34.13 -3.76 -25.15
C ALA A 583 -34.30 -4.09 -23.65
N TYR A 584 -33.45 -3.52 -22.78
CA TYR A 584 -33.49 -3.76 -21.34
C TYR A 584 -34.01 -2.56 -20.55
N GLY A 585 -34.56 -1.53 -21.22
CA GLY A 585 -35.14 -0.37 -20.54
C GLY A 585 -34.13 0.50 -19.78
N VAL A 586 -32.86 0.50 -20.21
CA VAL A 586 -31.78 1.28 -19.59
C VAL A 586 -31.90 2.76 -19.99
N ARG A 587 -31.98 3.65 -19.00
CA ARG A 587 -31.97 5.12 -19.18
C ARG A 587 -30.82 5.75 -18.38
N LEU A 588 -30.23 6.81 -18.88
CA LEU A 588 -29.23 7.61 -18.17
C LEU A 588 -29.92 8.65 -17.27
N ARG A 589 -29.36 8.85 -16.08
CA ARG A 589 -29.74 9.90 -15.14
C ARG A 589 -28.49 10.67 -14.73
N ALA A 590 -28.49 11.98 -14.95
CA ALA A 590 -27.38 12.84 -14.51
C ALA A 590 -27.68 13.50 -13.16
N ARG A 591 -26.66 13.61 -12.31
CA ARG A 591 -26.68 14.30 -11.02
C ARG A 591 -25.45 15.18 -10.87
N LEU A 592 -25.62 16.39 -10.36
CA LEU A 592 -24.48 17.24 -9.99
C LEU A 592 -23.78 16.68 -8.76
N ASN A 593 -22.45 16.70 -8.78
CA ASN A 593 -21.62 16.38 -7.63
C ASN A 593 -21.53 17.60 -6.69
N PRO A 594 -22.05 17.53 -5.46
CA PRO A 594 -22.05 18.68 -4.56
C PRO A 594 -20.65 19.12 -4.11
N ALA A 595 -19.67 18.20 -4.13
CA ALA A 595 -18.32 18.49 -3.63
C ALA A 595 -17.48 19.30 -4.62
N THR A 596 -17.65 19.06 -5.92
CA THR A 596 -16.87 19.68 -7.01
C THR A 596 -17.62 20.88 -7.60
N ALA A 597 -18.87 20.67 -8.00
CA ALA A 597 -19.69 21.70 -8.63
C ALA A 597 -20.32 22.66 -7.61
N GLY A 598 -20.55 22.22 -6.36
CA GLY A 598 -21.21 23.04 -5.33
C GLY A 598 -20.49 24.36 -5.00
N PRO A 599 -19.17 24.36 -4.69
CA PRO A 599 -18.42 25.57 -4.37
C PRO A 599 -18.40 26.61 -5.50
N ARG A 600 -18.44 26.14 -6.76
CA ARG A 600 -18.43 26.96 -7.98
C ARG A 600 -19.81 27.51 -8.31
N LEU A 601 -20.82 26.64 -8.39
CA LEU A 601 -22.15 27.00 -8.87
C LEU A 601 -22.99 27.76 -7.84
N ARG A 602 -22.78 27.55 -6.53
CA ARG A 602 -23.48 28.25 -5.43
C ARG A 602 -25.00 28.41 -5.67
N ALA A 603 -25.45 29.62 -6.01
CA ALA A 603 -26.86 29.94 -6.26
C ALA A 603 -27.41 29.30 -7.55
N ALA A 604 -26.56 29.07 -8.55
CA ALA A 604 -26.90 28.41 -9.82
C ALA A 604 -26.99 26.87 -9.69
N PHE A 605 -26.60 26.28 -8.55
CA PHE A 605 -26.60 24.82 -8.38
C PHE A 605 -27.99 24.18 -8.56
N LYS A 606 -29.05 24.80 -8.01
CA LYS A 606 -30.42 24.26 -8.08
C LYS A 606 -31.04 24.42 -9.48
N PRO A 607 -30.96 25.59 -10.15
CA PRO A 607 -31.32 25.74 -11.57
C PRO A 607 -30.62 24.73 -12.48
N ILE A 608 -29.29 24.63 -12.39
CA ILE A 608 -28.49 23.71 -13.22
C ILE A 608 -28.82 22.25 -12.89
N SER A 609 -29.04 21.89 -11.62
CA SER A 609 -29.47 20.52 -11.26
C SER A 609 -30.81 20.13 -11.88
N ASN A 610 -31.75 21.08 -11.97
CA ASN A 610 -33.07 20.84 -12.56
C ASN A 610 -32.97 20.74 -14.09
N ALA A 611 -32.22 21.65 -14.72
CA ALA A 611 -31.95 21.61 -16.15
C ALA A 611 -31.21 20.31 -16.54
N LEU A 612 -30.25 19.86 -15.73
CA LEU A 612 -29.50 18.62 -15.92
C LEU A 612 -30.41 17.39 -15.83
N SER A 613 -31.39 17.40 -14.92
CA SER A 613 -32.37 16.31 -14.77
C SER A 613 -33.40 16.27 -15.91
N ALA A 614 -33.58 17.38 -16.64
CA ALA A 614 -34.51 17.51 -17.76
C ALA A 614 -33.86 17.27 -19.14
N LEU A 615 -32.55 16.97 -19.18
CA LEU A 615 -31.85 16.73 -20.44
C LEU A 615 -32.35 15.47 -21.16
N PRO A 616 -32.43 15.51 -22.50
CA PRO A 616 -32.73 14.32 -23.28
C PRO A 616 -31.59 13.30 -23.18
N GLN A 617 -31.93 12.01 -23.34
CA GLN A 617 -30.96 10.90 -23.29
C GLN A 617 -29.78 11.12 -24.25
N SER A 618 -30.04 11.66 -25.44
CA SER A 618 -29.01 11.96 -26.44
C SER A 618 -27.97 12.99 -25.97
N ALA A 619 -28.37 13.96 -25.13
CA ALA A 619 -27.43 14.93 -24.55
C ALA A 619 -26.58 14.32 -23.44
N LEU A 620 -27.15 13.42 -22.63
CA LEU A 620 -26.43 12.66 -21.61
C LEU A 620 -25.43 11.66 -22.24
N GLU A 621 -25.80 11.04 -23.36
CA GLU A 621 -24.89 10.19 -24.13
C GLU A 621 -23.74 10.99 -24.75
N GLN A 622 -24.01 12.19 -25.28
CA GLN A 622 -22.95 13.08 -25.77
C GLN A 622 -21.98 13.51 -24.67
N TYR A 623 -22.46 13.71 -23.43
CA TYR A 623 -21.59 14.02 -22.31
C TYR A 623 -20.66 12.85 -21.95
N LEU A 624 -21.15 11.60 -21.99
CA LEU A 624 -20.31 10.43 -21.79
C LEU A 624 -19.18 10.32 -22.82
N VAL A 625 -19.36 10.87 -24.03
CA VAL A 625 -18.36 10.87 -25.10
C VAL A 625 -17.43 12.09 -25.02
N LYS A 626 -17.98 13.28 -24.80
CA LYS A 626 -17.21 14.55 -24.83
C LYS A 626 -16.56 14.91 -23.48
N GLY A 627 -17.09 14.41 -22.36
CA GLY A 627 -16.61 14.71 -21.01
C GLY A 627 -16.95 16.13 -20.51
N GLU A 628 -17.64 16.92 -21.33
CA GLU A 628 -18.06 18.28 -21.02
C GLU A 628 -19.42 18.61 -21.66
N MET A 629 -20.18 19.47 -20.98
CA MET A 629 -21.39 20.09 -21.51
C MET A 629 -21.50 21.52 -20.99
N THR A 630 -22.10 22.41 -21.76
CA THR A 630 -22.46 23.75 -21.28
C THR A 630 -23.95 23.77 -20.98
N LEU A 631 -24.31 24.14 -19.75
CA LEU A 631 -25.70 24.22 -19.30
C LEU A 631 -25.90 25.56 -18.57
N GLU A 632 -26.86 26.37 -19.01
CA GLU A 632 -27.12 27.71 -18.46
C GLU A 632 -25.86 28.58 -18.31
N ASP A 633 -25.05 28.66 -19.38
CA ASP A 633 -23.77 29.41 -19.47
C ASP A 633 -22.63 28.93 -18.54
N GLU A 634 -22.81 27.79 -17.86
CA GLU A 634 -21.76 27.15 -17.06
C GLU A 634 -21.22 25.90 -17.76
N LEU A 635 -19.90 25.85 -17.94
CA LEU A 635 -19.21 24.64 -18.41
C LEU A 635 -19.19 23.62 -17.27
N LEU A 636 -19.83 22.47 -17.45
CA LEU A 636 -19.76 21.32 -16.55
C LEU A 636 -18.81 20.29 -17.17
N SER A 637 -17.75 19.91 -16.47
CA SER A 637 -16.78 18.93 -16.98
C SER A 637 -16.20 18.07 -15.86
N GLY A 638 -15.62 16.93 -16.25
CA GLY A 638 -14.95 16.02 -15.32
C GLY A 638 -15.88 15.55 -14.19
N ASP A 639 -15.49 15.82 -12.94
CA ASP A 639 -16.16 15.33 -11.74
C ASP A 639 -17.41 16.14 -11.34
N ASP A 640 -17.81 17.14 -12.12
CA ASP A 640 -18.96 18.00 -11.82
C ASP A 640 -20.30 17.28 -12.00
N VAL A 641 -20.39 16.33 -12.94
CA VAL A 641 -21.62 15.58 -13.25
C VAL A 641 -21.37 14.08 -13.13
N THR A 642 -22.19 13.42 -12.33
CA THR A 642 -22.26 11.95 -12.22
C THR A 642 -23.41 11.44 -13.08
N ILE A 643 -23.15 10.47 -13.96
CA ILE A 643 -24.18 9.79 -14.75
C ILE A 643 -24.41 8.38 -14.19
N ASP A 644 -25.63 8.10 -13.79
CA ASP A 644 -26.11 6.80 -13.35
C ASP A 644 -26.95 6.13 -14.44
N TYR A 645 -26.89 4.80 -14.50
CA TYR A 645 -27.77 3.99 -15.34
C TYR A 645 -28.95 3.51 -14.48
N VAL A 646 -30.17 3.71 -14.97
CA VAL A 646 -31.43 3.34 -14.30
C VAL A 646 -32.19 2.38 -15.21
N VAL A 647 -32.87 1.38 -14.64
CA VAL A 647 -33.60 0.35 -15.41
C VAL A 647 -35.08 0.33 -15.02
N GLY A 648 -35.97 0.33 -16.01
CA GLY A 648 -37.43 0.20 -15.84
C GLY A 648 -38.21 1.53 -15.78
N ASP A 649 -39.55 1.45 -15.87
CA ASP A 649 -40.47 2.57 -15.66
C ASP A 649 -40.61 2.86 -14.16
N ALA A 650 -39.55 3.42 -13.58
CA ALA A 650 -39.71 4.14 -12.34
C ALA A 650 -40.53 5.40 -12.65
N HIS A 651 -41.79 5.40 -12.22
CA HIS A 651 -42.65 6.57 -12.16
C HIS A 651 -41.85 7.79 -11.71
N ASP A 652 -41.95 8.88 -12.48
CA ASP A 652 -41.41 10.19 -12.13
C ASP A 652 -41.80 10.56 -10.69
N SER A 653 -40.82 10.50 -9.79
CA SER A 653 -40.82 11.28 -8.57
C SER A 653 -39.66 12.25 -8.63
N ASN A 654 -39.73 13.20 -9.56
CA ASN A 654 -39.00 14.44 -9.45
C ASN A 654 -39.68 15.30 -8.38
N SER A 655 -39.19 15.22 -7.15
CA SER A 655 -39.23 16.37 -6.25
C SER A 655 -37.88 16.53 -5.57
N SER A 656 -37.13 17.50 -6.08
CA SER A 656 -36.11 18.23 -5.35
C SER A 656 -36.76 19.06 -4.24
N GLU A 657 -37.37 18.38 -3.26
CA GLU A 657 -37.76 18.93 -1.97
C GLU A 657 -37.84 17.75 -1.01
N GLY A 658 -36.98 17.77 0.02
CA GLY A 658 -36.94 16.71 1.01
C GLY A 658 -38.35 16.39 1.50
N ASN A 659 -38.73 15.11 1.36
CA ASN A 659 -39.96 14.48 1.85
C ASN A 659 -40.77 15.38 2.82
N PRO A 660 -41.85 16.06 2.37
CA PRO A 660 -42.60 17.02 3.20
C PRO A 660 -43.29 16.39 4.42
N ILE A 661 -43.38 15.05 4.45
CA ILE A 661 -43.90 14.28 5.58
C ILE A 661 -42.93 14.33 6.79
N LEU A 662 -41.65 14.66 6.57
CA LEU A 662 -40.64 14.80 7.62
C LEU A 662 -40.45 16.24 8.15
N LYS A 663 -41.12 17.26 7.57
CA LYS A 663 -41.08 18.65 8.08
C LYS A 663 -42.41 19.17 8.65
N ALA A 664 -43.56 18.66 8.22
CA ALA A 664 -44.85 19.09 8.80
C ALA A 664 -45.19 18.43 10.16
N ALA A 665 -44.53 17.32 10.52
CA ALA A 665 -44.72 16.65 11.82
C ALA A 665 -43.87 17.20 12.98
N LYS A 666 -43.04 18.24 12.74
CA LYS A 666 -42.29 18.95 13.80
C LYS A 666 -42.95 20.25 14.28
N GLY A 667 -44.09 20.65 13.70
CA GLY A 667 -44.75 21.93 14.01
C GLY A 667 -46.01 21.83 14.88
N LYS A 668 -46.82 20.79 14.76
CA LYS A 668 -48.11 20.70 15.49
C LYS A 668 -48.51 19.24 15.74
N LEU A 669 -48.04 18.67 16.84
CA LEU A 669 -48.71 17.58 17.59
C LEU A 669 -48.02 17.42 18.95
N LYS A 670 -47.98 18.53 19.71
CA LYS A 670 -48.30 18.45 21.14
C LYS A 670 -49.80 18.17 21.20
N LYS A 671 -50.20 17.17 21.99
CA LYS A 671 -51.58 16.71 22.24
C LYS A 671 -52.17 15.86 21.10
N THR A 672 -51.93 14.56 21.13
CA THR A 672 -52.84 13.53 21.66
C THR A 672 -52.25 12.17 21.29
N GLY A 673 -52.14 11.30 22.30
CA GLY A 673 -51.57 9.96 22.11
C GLY A 673 -52.58 9.03 21.45
N LYS A 674 -52.29 8.63 20.20
CA LYS A 674 -52.63 7.35 19.56
C LYS A 674 -52.21 7.45 18.09
N LEU A 675 -51.35 6.54 17.62
CA LEU A 675 -51.11 6.35 16.19
C LEU A 675 -51.44 4.90 15.83
N ALA A 676 -52.22 4.77 14.75
CA ALA A 676 -52.76 3.54 14.19
C ALA A 676 -51.68 2.70 13.47
N SER A 677 -51.91 1.39 13.48
CA SER A 677 -51.22 0.35 12.71
C SER A 677 -51.36 0.59 11.20
N ALA A 678 -50.23 0.56 10.48
CA ALA A 678 -50.23 0.41 9.03
C ALA A 678 -50.44 -1.07 8.65
N PRO A 679 -51.12 -1.39 7.53
CA PRO A 679 -51.64 -2.72 7.27
C PRO A 679 -50.54 -3.71 6.85
N LEU A 680 -50.77 -4.98 7.21
CA LEU A 680 -50.19 -6.15 6.58
C LEU A 680 -50.42 -6.08 5.07
N MET A 681 -49.39 -6.38 4.27
CA MET A 681 -49.59 -6.74 2.87
C MET A 681 -50.26 -8.10 2.82
N GLU A 682 -51.60 -8.09 2.93
CA GLU A 682 -52.44 -9.11 2.31
C GLU A 682 -52.43 -8.91 0.80
N GLU A 683 -52.43 -10.05 0.11
CA GLU A 683 -52.63 -10.29 -1.32
C GLU A 683 -53.15 -9.11 -2.15
N LYS A 684 -52.26 -8.55 -2.97
CA LYS A 684 -52.43 -7.92 -4.30
C LYS A 684 -51.08 -7.28 -4.60
N GLU A 685 -50.32 -7.70 -5.60
CA GLU A 685 -50.66 -7.65 -7.02
C GLU A 685 -50.13 -8.89 -7.75
N LYS A 686 -50.83 -9.29 -8.81
CA LYS A 686 -50.30 -10.21 -9.83
C LYS A 686 -48.87 -9.79 -10.17
N ALA A 687 -47.92 -10.69 -9.97
CA ALA A 687 -46.54 -10.52 -10.39
C ALA A 687 -46.54 -9.98 -11.84
N ALA A 688 -45.96 -8.80 -12.05
CA ALA A 688 -45.52 -8.43 -13.37
C ALA A 688 -44.52 -9.52 -13.79
N ASP A 689 -44.84 -10.29 -14.82
CA ASP A 689 -44.16 -11.52 -15.24
C ASP A 689 -42.79 -11.24 -15.91
N GLY A 690 -42.12 -10.14 -15.53
CA GLY A 690 -40.91 -9.61 -16.14
C GLY A 690 -39.68 -9.66 -15.22
N PRO A 691 -38.46 -9.51 -15.77
CA PRO A 691 -37.19 -9.50 -15.01
C PRO A 691 -37.07 -8.30 -14.06
N HIS A 692 -36.42 -8.50 -12.90
CA HIS A 692 -36.07 -7.41 -11.97
C HIS A 692 -34.56 -7.13 -12.07
N TRP A 693 -34.22 -6.12 -12.86
CA TRP A 693 -32.84 -5.77 -13.15
C TRP A 693 -32.25 -4.81 -12.15
N GLU A 694 -31.07 -5.16 -11.66
CA GLU A 694 -30.21 -4.27 -10.88
C GLU A 694 -28.93 -3.98 -11.66
N ALA A 695 -28.57 -2.70 -11.73
CA ALA A 695 -27.57 -2.21 -12.66
C ALA A 695 -26.32 -1.67 -11.97
N GLN A 696 -25.16 -1.88 -12.59
CA GLN A 696 -23.90 -1.25 -12.20
C GLN A 696 -23.03 -1.00 -13.43
N ALA A 697 -22.66 0.26 -13.63
CA ALA A 697 -21.64 0.62 -14.60
C ALA A 697 -20.24 0.47 -14.01
N TRP A 698 -19.28 0.14 -14.87
CA TRP A 698 -17.89 -0.05 -14.48
C TRP A 698 -16.95 0.43 -15.57
N ASP A 699 -15.98 1.23 -15.16
CA ASP A 699 -14.91 1.69 -16.04
C ASP A 699 -13.84 0.60 -16.12
N VAL A 700 -13.49 0.23 -17.35
CA VAL A 700 -12.50 -0.81 -17.59
C VAL A 700 -11.11 -0.22 -17.50
N ALA A 701 -10.20 -1.01 -16.93
CA ALA A 701 -8.81 -0.61 -16.79
C ALA A 701 -8.22 -0.17 -18.14
N ASP A 702 -7.20 0.70 -18.06
CA ASP A 702 -6.42 1.18 -19.20
C ASP A 702 -7.22 1.94 -20.27
N GLY A 703 -8.38 2.50 -19.88
CA GLY A 703 -9.16 3.40 -20.74
C GLY A 703 -9.88 2.68 -21.89
N LEU A 704 -10.04 1.36 -21.81
CA LEU A 704 -10.72 0.53 -22.83
C LEU A 704 -12.20 0.88 -23.01
N GLY A 705 -12.81 1.55 -22.02
CA GLY A 705 -14.18 2.05 -22.07
C GLY A 705 -14.97 1.69 -20.82
N ARG A 706 -16.30 1.78 -20.92
CA ARG A 706 -17.24 1.52 -19.84
C ARG A 706 -18.23 0.43 -20.23
N ILE A 707 -18.49 -0.51 -19.33
CA ILE A 707 -19.56 -1.51 -19.45
C ILE A 707 -20.65 -1.28 -18.42
N LEU A 708 -21.81 -1.86 -18.67
CA LEU A 708 -22.94 -1.91 -17.75
C LEU A 708 -23.33 -3.37 -17.52
N VAL A 709 -23.36 -3.81 -16.27
CA VAL A 709 -23.86 -5.15 -15.90
C VAL A 709 -25.23 -5.00 -15.27
N LEU A 710 -26.17 -5.84 -15.73
CA LEU A 710 -27.49 -6.04 -15.15
C LEU A 710 -27.56 -7.43 -14.53
N LEU A 711 -28.05 -7.54 -13.30
CA LEU A 711 -28.36 -8.83 -12.66
C LEU A 711 -29.87 -8.96 -12.44
N ASP A 712 -30.44 -10.11 -12.79
CA ASP A 712 -31.82 -10.45 -12.45
C ASP A 712 -31.88 -10.95 -11.01
N VAL A 713 -32.47 -10.14 -10.13
CA VAL A 713 -32.53 -10.39 -8.68
C VAL A 713 -33.89 -10.92 -8.22
N ARG A 714 -34.72 -11.42 -9.14
CA ARG A 714 -36.00 -12.02 -8.80
C ARG A 714 -35.84 -13.23 -7.88
N PRO A 715 -36.64 -13.35 -6.81
CA PRO A 715 -36.71 -14.56 -6.01
C PRO A 715 -37.13 -15.75 -6.88
N ASP A 716 -36.42 -16.86 -6.74
CA ASP A 716 -36.68 -18.13 -7.42
C ASP A 716 -36.59 -19.27 -6.41
N ALA A 717 -37.65 -20.06 -6.30
CA ALA A 717 -37.73 -21.13 -5.32
C ALA A 717 -36.71 -22.26 -5.56
N GLU A 718 -36.42 -22.61 -6.82
CA GLU A 718 -35.47 -23.66 -7.16
C GLU A 718 -34.02 -23.21 -6.88
N LEU A 719 -33.70 -21.96 -7.22
CA LEU A 719 -32.39 -21.37 -6.93
C LEU A 719 -32.17 -21.18 -5.42
N GLU A 720 -33.23 -20.92 -4.67
CA GLU A 720 -33.20 -20.82 -3.21
C GLU A 720 -32.99 -22.19 -2.55
N GLU A 721 -33.60 -23.26 -3.07
CA GLU A 721 -33.33 -24.64 -2.64
C GLU A 721 -31.85 -25.02 -2.89
N GLU A 722 -31.29 -24.66 -4.06
CA GLU A 722 -29.87 -24.88 -4.37
C GLU A 722 -28.93 -24.06 -3.46
N ARG A 723 -29.30 -22.81 -3.15
CA ARG A 723 -28.56 -21.96 -2.20
C ARG A 723 -28.46 -22.65 -0.83
N LEU A 724 -29.57 -23.21 -0.35
CA LEU A 724 -29.62 -23.93 0.92
C LEU A 724 -28.72 -25.17 0.89
N ALA A 725 -28.73 -25.96 -0.19
CA ALA A 725 -27.84 -27.11 -0.36
C ALA A 725 -26.35 -26.72 -0.29
N ARG A 726 -25.96 -25.62 -0.96
CA ARG A 726 -24.58 -25.09 -0.93
C ARG A 726 -24.20 -24.56 0.46
N GLU A 727 -25.14 -24.01 1.21
CA GLU A 727 -24.90 -23.57 2.58
C GLU A 727 -24.69 -24.75 3.54
N ILE A 728 -25.42 -25.86 3.35
CA ILE A 728 -25.21 -27.12 4.08
C ILE A 728 -23.81 -27.65 3.83
N ILE A 729 -23.38 -27.75 2.56
CA ILE A 729 -22.02 -28.16 2.19
C ILE A 729 -20.97 -27.29 2.90
N ASN A 730 -21.14 -25.96 2.88
CA ASN A 730 -20.18 -25.06 3.51
C ASN A 730 -20.13 -25.19 5.04
N ARG A 731 -21.25 -25.54 5.68
CA ARG A 731 -21.27 -25.82 7.12
C ARG A 731 -20.51 -27.10 7.43
N ILE A 732 -20.74 -28.17 6.67
CA ILE A 732 -19.98 -29.42 6.79
C ILE A 732 -18.47 -29.18 6.64
N GLN A 733 -18.07 -28.41 5.63
CA GLN A 733 -16.65 -28.09 5.41
C GLN A 733 -16.06 -27.19 6.52
N ARG A 734 -16.84 -26.26 7.08
CA ARG A 734 -16.43 -25.47 8.25
C ARG A 734 -16.27 -26.35 9.49
N ALA A 735 -17.19 -27.28 9.72
CA ALA A 735 -17.10 -28.24 10.81
C ALA A 735 -15.86 -29.13 10.68
N ARG A 736 -15.56 -29.65 9.47
CA ARG A 736 -14.30 -30.36 9.17
C ARG A 736 -13.08 -29.54 9.56
N LYS A 737 -13.02 -28.28 9.12
CA LYS A 737 -11.90 -27.38 9.43
C LYS A 737 -11.78 -27.10 10.94
N LYS A 738 -12.91 -26.93 11.64
CA LYS A 738 -12.94 -26.74 13.11
C LYS A 738 -12.43 -27.98 13.85
N GLY A 739 -12.69 -29.17 13.31
CA GLY A 739 -12.16 -30.44 13.79
C GLY A 739 -10.71 -30.74 13.39
N ASN A 740 -10.02 -29.82 12.71
CA ASN A 740 -8.69 -30.04 12.12
C ASN A 740 -8.60 -31.27 11.18
N LEU A 741 -9.71 -31.63 10.54
CA LEU A 741 -9.79 -32.74 9.61
C LEU A 741 -9.34 -32.32 8.20
N LEU A 742 -8.59 -33.19 7.53
CA LEU A 742 -8.20 -33.06 6.13
C LEU A 742 -9.33 -33.53 5.21
N PRO A 743 -9.38 -33.07 3.93
CA PRO A 743 -10.41 -33.50 2.98
C PRO A 743 -10.44 -35.00 2.70
N GLU A 744 -9.31 -35.67 2.89
CA GLU A 744 -9.13 -37.12 2.69
C GLU A 744 -9.67 -37.92 3.88
N ASP A 745 -9.88 -37.28 5.04
CA ASP A 745 -10.34 -37.96 6.25
C ASP A 745 -11.80 -38.43 6.06
N THR A 746 -12.02 -39.72 6.30
CA THR A 746 -13.34 -40.32 6.30
C THR A 746 -14.18 -39.70 7.40
N ILE A 747 -15.36 -39.18 7.05
CA ILE A 747 -16.31 -38.61 8.01
C ILE A 747 -17.69 -39.22 7.80
N GLN A 748 -18.47 -39.30 8.88
CA GLN A 748 -19.90 -39.56 8.81
C GLN A 748 -20.66 -38.26 9.07
N VAL A 749 -21.52 -37.86 8.12
CA VAL A 749 -22.36 -36.66 8.27
C VAL A 749 -23.77 -37.09 8.62
N VAL A 750 -24.27 -36.60 9.76
CA VAL A 750 -25.67 -36.76 10.17
C VAL A 750 -26.29 -35.39 10.38
N ILE A 751 -27.41 -35.14 9.72
CA ILE A 751 -28.20 -33.90 9.89
C ILE A 751 -29.51 -34.26 10.58
N SER A 752 -29.75 -33.68 11.76
CA SER A 752 -31.07 -33.75 12.42
C SER A 752 -31.87 -32.49 12.09
N THR A 753 -33.09 -32.65 11.55
CA THR A 753 -33.96 -31.49 11.30
C THR A 753 -35.46 -31.81 11.34
N THR A 754 -36.23 -30.92 11.98
CA THR A 754 -37.69 -30.94 11.96
C THR A 754 -38.29 -30.18 10.76
N SER A 755 -37.48 -29.41 10.02
CA SER A 755 -37.91 -28.58 8.88
C SER A 755 -38.18 -29.41 7.62
N GLU A 756 -39.42 -29.38 7.15
CA GLU A 756 -39.82 -30.06 5.90
C GLU A 756 -39.13 -29.51 4.63
N PRO A 757 -38.99 -28.18 4.44
CA PRO A 757 -38.20 -27.64 3.33
C PRO A 757 -36.74 -28.11 3.32
N LEU A 758 -36.10 -28.20 4.49
CA LEU A 758 -34.71 -28.64 4.58
C LEU A 758 -34.56 -30.13 4.24
N ARG A 759 -35.52 -30.98 4.66
CA ARG A 759 -35.56 -32.39 4.25
C ARG A 759 -35.72 -32.55 2.75
N LYS A 760 -36.57 -31.71 2.12
CA LYS A 760 -36.76 -31.68 0.66
C LYS A 760 -35.47 -31.29 -0.07
N VAL A 761 -34.74 -30.28 0.42
CA VAL A 761 -33.43 -29.87 -0.15
C VAL A 761 -32.40 -31.00 -0.02
N LEU A 762 -32.35 -31.68 1.14
CA LEU A 762 -31.42 -32.78 1.39
C LEU A 762 -31.67 -33.99 0.49
N SER A 763 -32.94 -34.27 0.13
CA SER A 763 -33.26 -35.38 -0.79
C SER A 763 -33.03 -35.00 -2.26
N ILE A 764 -33.47 -33.81 -2.68
CA ILE A 764 -33.35 -33.35 -4.08
C ILE A 764 -31.88 -33.12 -4.47
N HIS A 765 -31.07 -32.56 -3.56
CA HIS A 765 -29.67 -32.24 -3.82
C HIS A 765 -28.68 -33.22 -3.17
N ALA A 766 -29.11 -34.41 -2.76
CA ALA A 766 -28.26 -35.43 -2.12
C ALA A 766 -26.97 -35.69 -2.93
N THR A 767 -27.10 -35.93 -4.23
CA THR A 767 -25.96 -36.19 -5.13
C THR A 767 -24.95 -35.04 -5.15
N LEU A 768 -25.43 -33.79 -5.21
CA LEU A 768 -24.57 -32.61 -5.19
C LEU A 768 -23.77 -32.54 -3.89
N ILE A 769 -24.44 -32.82 -2.77
CA ILE A 769 -23.82 -32.75 -1.45
C ILE A 769 -22.82 -33.90 -1.27
N ASP A 770 -23.20 -35.12 -1.60
CA ASP A 770 -22.37 -36.32 -1.45
C ASP A 770 -21.10 -36.24 -2.29
N VAL A 771 -21.21 -35.81 -3.56
CA VAL A 771 -20.04 -35.60 -4.43
C VAL A 771 -19.11 -34.54 -3.88
N THR A 772 -19.66 -33.44 -3.32
CA THR A 772 -18.85 -32.32 -2.82
C THR A 772 -18.20 -32.62 -1.47
N VAL A 773 -18.89 -33.36 -0.60
CA VAL A 773 -18.39 -33.77 0.72
C VAL A 773 -17.52 -35.05 0.60
N LYS A 774 -17.63 -35.78 -0.50
CA LYS A 774 -17.04 -37.10 -0.76
C LYS A 774 -17.49 -38.18 0.22
N GLN A 775 -18.64 -37.99 0.87
CA GLN A 775 -19.23 -38.91 1.85
C GLN A 775 -20.76 -38.76 1.85
N PRO A 776 -21.53 -39.86 2.02
CA PRO A 776 -22.98 -39.83 2.01
C PRO A 776 -23.55 -39.19 3.29
N ILE A 777 -24.60 -38.38 3.13
CA ILE A 777 -25.33 -37.77 4.25
C ILE A 777 -26.45 -38.68 4.76
N ALA A 778 -26.51 -38.88 6.07
CA ALA A 778 -27.68 -39.42 6.73
C ALA A 778 -28.53 -38.29 7.34
N CYS A 779 -29.85 -38.39 7.24
CA CYS A 779 -30.78 -37.45 7.87
C CYS A 779 -31.63 -38.19 8.92
N CYS A 780 -31.80 -37.59 10.09
CA CYS A 780 -32.73 -38.09 11.13
C CYS A 780 -33.70 -36.99 11.59
N VAL A 781 -34.77 -37.40 12.27
CA VAL A 781 -35.80 -36.49 12.81
C VAL A 781 -35.81 -36.66 14.31
N ASP A 782 -34.87 -36.00 15.01
CA ASP A 782 -34.81 -36.05 16.48
C ASP A 782 -35.00 -34.67 17.09
N ALA A 783 -35.94 -34.56 18.03
CA ALA A 783 -36.15 -33.38 18.84
C ALA A 783 -35.24 -33.39 20.07
N ASN A 784 -34.31 -32.42 20.12
CA ASN A 784 -33.75 -31.79 21.32
C ASN A 784 -32.63 -32.45 22.17
N ASP A 785 -32.09 -33.64 21.90
CA ASP A 785 -30.97 -34.17 22.74
C ASP A 785 -29.75 -34.76 22.02
N GLY A 786 -29.75 -34.83 20.68
CA GLY A 786 -28.61 -35.32 19.89
C GLY A 786 -28.31 -36.82 20.02
N SER A 787 -29.09 -37.56 20.81
CA SER A 787 -28.91 -39.00 21.07
C SER A 787 -29.21 -39.86 19.84
N GLY A 788 -30.27 -39.51 19.09
CA GLY A 788 -30.65 -40.23 17.87
C GLY A 788 -29.76 -39.93 16.66
N ALA A 789 -29.11 -38.75 16.61
CA ALA A 789 -28.10 -38.45 15.58
C ALA A 789 -26.83 -39.30 15.76
N LEU A 790 -26.37 -39.49 17.00
CA LEU A 790 -25.23 -40.37 17.31
C LEU A 790 -25.56 -41.85 17.05
N THR A 791 -26.79 -42.26 17.36
CA THR A 791 -27.27 -43.63 17.08
C THR A 791 -27.34 -43.87 15.58
N THR A 792 -27.89 -42.93 14.81
CA THR A 792 -27.94 -42.98 13.35
C THR A 792 -26.54 -43.01 12.74
N ALA A 793 -25.60 -42.22 13.27
CA ALA A 793 -24.20 -42.25 12.86
C ALA A 793 -23.56 -43.62 13.10
N LYS A 794 -23.74 -44.20 14.29
CA LYS A 794 -23.21 -45.53 14.64
C LYS A 794 -23.78 -46.61 13.72
N SER A 795 -25.09 -46.66 13.52
CA SER A 795 -25.72 -47.62 12.61
C SER A 795 -25.23 -47.47 11.16
N ALA A 796 -25.04 -46.25 10.67
CA ALA A 796 -24.57 -45.99 9.30
C ALA A 796 -23.09 -46.36 9.06
N VAL A 797 -22.27 -46.32 10.11
CA VAL A 797 -20.85 -46.67 10.11
C VAL A 797 -20.67 -48.19 10.31
N GLU A 798 -21.45 -48.79 11.22
CA GLU A 798 -21.51 -50.24 11.43
C GLU A 798 -21.98 -51.00 10.19
N ALA A 799 -22.96 -50.45 9.45
CA ALA A 799 -23.42 -51.01 8.17
C ALA A 799 -22.32 -51.06 7.09
N ARG A 800 -21.24 -50.28 7.23
CA ARG A 800 -20.06 -50.28 6.35
C ARG A 800 -18.88 -51.06 6.91
N GLY A 801 -19.03 -51.71 8.07
CA GLY A 801 -17.96 -52.44 8.74
C GLY A 801 -16.90 -51.55 9.41
N GLU A 802 -17.20 -50.27 9.60
CA GLU A 802 -16.30 -49.28 10.21
C GLU A 802 -16.67 -49.05 11.69
N LYS A 803 -15.78 -48.39 12.46
CA LYS A 803 -16.06 -47.96 13.84
C LYS A 803 -15.99 -46.44 13.93
N LEU A 804 -16.99 -45.84 14.58
CA LEU A 804 -17.01 -44.39 14.82
C LEU A 804 -15.93 -44.02 15.86
N GLY A 805 -15.03 -43.09 15.50
CA GLY A 805 -13.98 -42.59 16.40
C GLY A 805 -14.48 -41.62 17.47
N ASP A 806 -13.57 -41.14 18.33
CA ASP A 806 -13.88 -40.33 19.53
C ASP A 806 -14.21 -38.85 19.23
N LEU A 807 -13.88 -38.32 18.05
CA LEU A 807 -14.06 -36.91 17.72
C LEU A 807 -15.46 -36.64 17.14
N VAL A 808 -16.34 -36.04 17.94
CA VAL A 808 -17.67 -35.57 17.51
C VAL A 808 -17.67 -34.04 17.37
N VAL A 809 -17.87 -33.53 16.16
CA VAL A 809 -18.04 -32.09 15.90
C VAL A 809 -19.52 -31.81 15.60
N SER A 810 -20.22 -31.18 16.54
CA SER A 810 -21.62 -30.79 16.39
C SER A 810 -21.79 -29.29 16.13
N GLU A 811 -22.78 -28.93 15.31
CA GLU A 811 -23.14 -27.55 14.98
C GLU A 811 -24.67 -27.45 14.87
N ALA A 812 -25.30 -26.63 15.73
CA ALA A 812 -26.75 -26.41 15.76
C ALA A 812 -27.13 -25.05 15.13
N THR A 813 -28.33 -24.96 14.53
CA THR A 813 -28.81 -23.71 13.88
C THR A 813 -30.33 -23.70 13.72
N THR A 814 -30.93 -22.51 13.78
CA THR A 814 -32.33 -22.23 13.40
C THR A 814 -32.41 -21.58 12.01
N SER A 815 -33.43 -21.95 11.21
CA SER A 815 -33.69 -21.33 9.90
C SER A 815 -34.34 -19.95 10.08
N PRO A 816 -33.93 -18.91 9.34
CA PRO A 816 -34.52 -17.58 9.45
C PRO A 816 -35.79 -17.49 8.59
N ALA A 817 -36.95 -17.70 9.20
CA ALA A 817 -38.17 -17.07 8.72
C ALA A 817 -38.35 -15.76 9.51
N SER A 818 -38.42 -14.62 8.82
CA SER A 818 -38.79 -13.29 9.34
C SER A 818 -37.91 -12.71 10.47
N LEU A 819 -36.74 -12.17 10.13
CA LEU A 819 -36.03 -11.21 10.98
C LEU A 819 -35.52 -10.02 10.13
N LYS A 820 -36.41 -9.05 9.90
CA LYS A 820 -36.04 -7.68 9.51
C LYS A 820 -36.79 -6.71 10.40
N GLN A 821 -36.15 -6.24 11.48
CA GLN A 821 -36.15 -4.85 11.96
C GLN A 821 -35.58 -4.76 13.39
N VAL A 822 -34.45 -4.06 13.56
CA VAL A 822 -34.05 -3.48 14.85
C VAL A 822 -33.83 -1.99 14.64
N LYS A 823 -34.62 -1.16 15.34
CA LYS A 823 -34.44 0.30 15.41
C LYS A 823 -33.57 0.65 16.61
N VAL A 824 -32.48 1.37 16.37
CA VAL A 824 -31.67 2.01 17.42
C VAL A 824 -32.17 3.44 17.60
N ASN A 825 -32.74 3.75 18.76
CA ASN A 825 -33.09 5.13 19.13
C ASN A 825 -31.85 5.85 19.66
N SER A 826 -31.27 6.74 18.86
CA SER A 826 -30.33 7.76 19.35
C SER A 826 -31.05 9.11 19.44
N GLY A 827 -31.48 9.49 20.64
CA GLY A 827 -31.96 10.84 20.95
C GLY A 827 -30.95 11.59 21.83
N PRO A 828 -30.74 12.90 21.65
CA PRO A 828 -29.67 13.65 22.32
C PRO A 828 -30.16 14.25 23.64
N SER A 829 -29.47 13.97 24.75
CA SER A 829 -29.32 14.89 25.88
C SER A 829 -28.40 14.30 26.95
N ALA A 830 -27.25 14.94 27.20
CA ALA A 830 -26.85 15.43 28.52
C ALA A 830 -25.45 16.05 28.43
N LYS A 831 -25.35 17.33 28.82
CA LYS A 831 -24.09 18.01 29.13
C LYS A 831 -23.54 17.48 30.46
N SER A 832 -22.20 17.46 30.54
CA SER A 832 -21.35 17.62 31.72
C SER A 832 -21.73 16.84 33.00
N GLY A 833 -20.86 15.91 33.38
CA GLY A 833 -20.81 15.35 34.74
C GLY A 833 -20.45 13.87 34.73
N SER A 834 -19.52 13.52 35.61
CA SER A 834 -18.94 12.19 35.82
C SER A 834 -19.96 11.10 36.17
N GLN A 835 -20.71 10.57 35.19
CA GLN A 835 -21.48 9.33 35.34
C GLN A 835 -21.43 8.46 34.08
N GLY A 836 -20.99 7.21 34.28
CA GLY A 836 -21.31 5.99 33.53
C GLY A 836 -21.65 6.05 32.04
N SER A 837 -20.69 5.75 31.15
CA SER A 837 -21.00 5.26 29.80
C SER A 837 -21.38 3.78 29.90
N ALA A 838 -22.64 3.52 30.25
CA ALA A 838 -23.26 2.19 30.22
C ALA A 838 -24.06 2.01 28.92
N VAL A 839 -24.15 0.79 28.41
CA VAL A 839 -25.12 0.45 27.38
C VAL A 839 -26.33 -0.20 28.06
N LYS A 840 -27.50 0.45 27.97
CA LYS A 840 -28.74 -0.08 28.53
C LYS A 840 -29.38 -1.09 27.58
N VAL A 841 -29.49 -2.34 28.01
CA VAL A 841 -30.12 -3.44 27.27
C VAL A 841 -31.47 -3.75 27.91
N ARG A 842 -32.56 -3.66 27.14
CA ARG A 842 -33.93 -3.87 27.62
C ARG A 842 -34.49 -5.20 27.12
N CYS A 843 -35.07 -5.98 28.02
CA CYS A 843 -35.89 -7.14 27.69
C CYS A 843 -37.25 -6.68 27.15
N LEU A 844 -37.58 -7.05 25.91
CA LEU A 844 -38.83 -6.64 25.27
C LEU A 844 -40.07 -7.40 25.78
N LYS A 845 -39.89 -8.58 26.38
CA LYS A 845 -40.98 -9.38 26.97
C LYS A 845 -41.39 -8.90 28.37
N THR A 846 -40.44 -8.49 29.20
CA THR A 846 -40.71 -8.08 30.60
C THR A 846 -40.61 -6.57 30.84
N GLY A 847 -40.00 -5.82 29.92
CA GLY A 847 -39.77 -4.37 30.04
C GLY A 847 -38.57 -3.99 30.92
N GLU A 848 -37.95 -4.95 31.61
CA GLU A 848 -36.80 -4.73 32.46
C GLU A 848 -35.56 -4.35 31.65
N SER A 849 -34.71 -3.49 32.22
CA SER A 849 -33.51 -2.99 31.54
C SER A 849 -32.29 -3.12 32.44
N ILE A 850 -31.18 -3.62 31.88
CA ILE A 850 -29.89 -3.73 32.57
C ILE A 850 -28.89 -2.76 31.95
N ASP A 851 -27.97 -2.24 32.77
CA ASP A 851 -26.88 -1.39 32.33
C ASP A 851 -25.59 -2.21 32.23
N VAL A 852 -25.00 -2.28 31.04
CA VAL A 852 -23.80 -3.08 30.74
C VAL A 852 -22.56 -2.19 30.79
N HIS A 853 -21.55 -2.65 31.51
CA HIS A 853 -20.23 -2.03 31.63
C HIS A 853 -19.13 -3.05 31.37
N LEU A 854 -17.99 -2.59 30.84
CA LEU A 854 -16.80 -3.42 30.63
C LEU A 854 -15.63 -2.90 31.46
N ALA A 855 -15.23 -3.70 32.44
CA ALA A 855 -14.14 -3.39 33.36
C ALA A 855 -13.36 -4.67 33.67
N ASP A 856 -12.11 -4.52 34.10
CA ASP A 856 -11.32 -5.63 34.62
C ASP A 856 -11.80 -6.06 36.02
N ILE A 857 -11.17 -7.11 36.56
CA ILE A 857 -11.50 -7.69 37.88
C ILE A 857 -11.29 -6.72 39.06
N HIS A 858 -10.67 -5.57 38.83
CA HIS A 858 -10.45 -4.51 39.81
C HIS A 858 -11.34 -3.28 39.55
N GLY A 859 -12.27 -3.36 38.60
CA GLY A 859 -13.22 -2.30 38.28
C GLY A 859 -12.66 -1.19 37.38
N LYS A 860 -11.45 -1.35 36.82
CA LYS A 860 -10.87 -0.38 35.87
C LYS A 860 -11.42 -0.62 34.47
N ARG A 861 -11.90 0.44 33.81
CA ARG A 861 -12.52 0.35 32.49
C ARG A 861 -11.54 -0.14 31.43
N LEU A 862 -12.04 -1.04 30.58
CA LEU A 862 -11.29 -1.66 29.49
C LEU A 862 -11.59 -1.04 28.11
N VAL A 863 -12.65 -0.24 27.99
CA VAL A 863 -13.03 0.46 26.75
C VAL A 863 -13.22 1.95 26.98
N SER A 864 -12.85 2.73 25.97
CA SER A 864 -12.71 4.19 26.06
C SER A 864 -13.96 4.95 25.63
N ASP A 865 -14.82 4.35 24.80
CA ASP A 865 -16.08 4.94 24.34
C ASP A 865 -17.26 3.93 24.25
N VAL A 866 -18.46 4.47 24.03
CA VAL A 866 -19.72 3.70 23.98
C VAL A 866 -19.83 2.81 22.74
N MET A 867 -19.24 3.19 21.61
CA MET A 867 -19.30 2.40 20.36
C MET A 867 -18.40 1.17 20.43
N GLU A 868 -17.23 1.30 21.07
CA GLU A 868 -16.34 0.19 21.37
C GLU A 868 -17.01 -0.82 22.31
N LEU A 869 -17.67 -0.33 23.36
CA LEU A 869 -18.50 -1.14 24.26
C LEU A 869 -19.65 -1.83 23.50
N LEU A 870 -20.32 -1.12 22.58
CA LEU A 870 -21.42 -1.67 21.78
C LEU A 870 -20.98 -2.78 20.83
N ASN A 871 -19.81 -2.64 20.21
CA ASN A 871 -19.23 -3.65 19.32
C ASN A 871 -18.81 -4.91 20.08
N VAL A 872 -18.23 -4.72 21.27
CA VAL A 872 -17.89 -5.80 22.20
C VAL A 872 -19.14 -6.56 22.65
N VAL A 873 -20.19 -5.84 23.05
CA VAL A 873 -21.47 -6.42 23.47
C VAL A 873 -22.10 -7.19 22.30
N ARG A 874 -22.11 -6.63 21.08
CA ARG A 874 -22.53 -7.33 19.85
C ARG A 874 -21.71 -8.60 19.57
N GLY A 875 -20.40 -8.55 19.86
CA GLY A 875 -19.50 -9.69 19.73
C GLY A 875 -19.78 -10.82 20.73
N ALA A 876 -20.07 -10.49 22.00
CA ALA A 876 -20.44 -11.45 23.04
C ALA A 876 -21.80 -12.14 22.76
N PHE A 877 -22.69 -11.46 22.04
CA PHE A 877 -23.98 -11.99 21.59
C PHE A 877 -23.94 -12.70 20.22
N GLY A 878 -22.75 -12.97 19.66
CA GLY A 878 -22.58 -13.91 18.54
C GLY A 878 -22.29 -13.33 17.15
N TRP A 879 -21.90 -12.06 17.01
CA TRP A 879 -21.37 -11.51 15.75
C TRP A 879 -19.83 -11.37 15.85
N VAL A 880 -19.10 -12.45 15.53
CA VAL A 880 -17.65 -12.74 15.74
C VAL A 880 -16.68 -11.53 15.60
N LYS A 881 -15.67 -11.25 16.45
CA LYS A 881 -14.49 -12.04 16.93
C LYS A 881 -14.07 -11.77 18.40
N THR A 882 -13.85 -12.88 19.11
CA THR A 882 -12.97 -13.20 20.26
C THR A 882 -12.23 -12.09 21.03
N ALA A 883 -12.64 -11.90 22.29
CA ALA A 883 -11.76 -11.61 23.44
C ALA A 883 -12.44 -12.11 24.72
N GLU A 884 -11.69 -12.68 25.67
CA GLU A 884 -12.21 -13.12 26.99
C GLU A 884 -12.64 -11.89 27.81
N MET A 885 -13.95 -11.64 27.93
CA MET A 885 -14.50 -10.51 28.67
C MET A 885 -15.51 -10.98 29.71
N ARG A 886 -15.44 -10.40 30.91
CA ARG A 886 -16.34 -10.68 32.04
C ARG A 886 -17.42 -9.61 32.09
N LEU A 887 -18.69 -10.01 32.06
CA LEU A 887 -19.83 -9.10 32.14
C LEU A 887 -20.28 -8.97 33.59
N MET A 888 -20.42 -7.74 34.11
CA MET A 888 -20.80 -7.48 35.50
C MET A 888 -22.20 -6.85 35.57
N HIS A 889 -23.09 -7.39 36.40
CA HIS A 889 -24.40 -6.80 36.70
C HIS A 889 -24.48 -6.43 38.19
N CYS A 890 -24.73 -5.16 38.50
CA CYS A 890 -24.88 -4.66 39.88
C CYS A 890 -23.76 -5.13 40.84
N GLY A 891 -22.52 -5.20 40.35
CA GLY A 891 -21.35 -5.62 41.13
C GLY A 891 -21.08 -7.13 41.17
N SER A 892 -21.85 -7.95 40.45
CA SER A 892 -21.69 -9.42 40.40
C SER A 892 -21.32 -9.91 38.99
N GLU A 893 -20.41 -10.88 38.88
CA GLU A 893 -19.97 -11.47 37.60
C GLU A 893 -21.06 -12.39 37.02
N VAL A 894 -21.47 -12.11 35.78
CA VAL A 894 -22.49 -12.86 35.04
C VAL A 894 -21.77 -13.94 34.21
N LYS A 895 -22.01 -15.21 34.52
CA LYS A 895 -21.47 -16.35 33.76
C LYS A 895 -22.33 -16.59 32.51
N CYS A 896 -21.74 -16.47 31.32
CA CYS A 896 -22.35 -16.88 30.05
C CYS A 896 -21.81 -18.25 29.63
N ASN A 897 -22.68 -19.24 29.46
CA ASN A 897 -22.36 -20.49 28.75
C ASN A 897 -23.00 -20.43 27.36
N SER A 898 -22.17 -20.56 26.31
CA SER A 898 -22.59 -20.38 24.92
C SER A 898 -22.46 -21.69 24.14
N THR A 899 -23.61 -22.31 23.85
CA THR A 899 -23.85 -23.13 22.65
C THR A 899 -25.24 -22.92 22.05
N GLU A 900 -26.13 -22.19 22.75
CA GLU A 900 -27.43 -21.76 22.26
C GLU A 900 -27.64 -20.28 22.65
N ASN A 901 -28.36 -19.52 21.82
CA ASN A 901 -28.67 -18.10 22.05
C ASN A 901 -29.66 -17.90 23.22
N LEU A 902 -29.35 -18.42 24.42
CA LEU A 902 -30.19 -18.35 25.61
C LEU A 902 -29.40 -17.83 26.81
N LEU A 903 -29.85 -16.71 27.38
CA LEU A 903 -29.42 -16.24 28.70
C LEU A 903 -30.47 -16.66 29.73
N ARG A 904 -30.08 -17.40 30.77
CA ARG A 904 -30.94 -17.70 31.92
C ARG A 904 -30.54 -16.82 33.10
N PHE A 905 -31.49 -16.03 33.60
CA PHE A 905 -31.32 -15.22 34.81
C PHE A 905 -32.34 -15.66 35.86
N SER A 906 -31.88 -16.13 37.02
CA SER A 906 -32.70 -16.34 38.23
C SER A 906 -34.07 -17.00 37.98
N GLY A 907 -34.11 -18.07 37.19
CA GLY A 907 -35.34 -18.82 36.89
C GLY A 907 -36.20 -18.27 35.73
N LEU A 908 -35.72 -17.27 35.00
CA LEU A 908 -36.39 -16.70 33.82
C LEU A 908 -35.52 -16.88 32.55
N GLU A 909 -36.17 -17.26 31.44
CA GLU A 909 -35.56 -17.44 30.12
C GLU A 909 -35.67 -16.16 29.27
N LEU A 910 -34.52 -15.63 28.87
CA LEU A 910 -34.43 -14.58 27.85
C LEU A 910 -34.22 -15.22 26.48
N SER A 911 -35.29 -15.30 25.71
CA SER A 911 -35.27 -15.47 24.25
C SER A 911 -35.12 -14.09 23.63
N LEU A 912 -33.99 -13.81 22.99
CA LEU A 912 -33.77 -12.60 22.20
C LEU A 912 -34.50 -12.75 20.85
N GLU A 913 -35.44 -11.84 20.55
CA GLU A 913 -35.87 -11.52 19.18
C GLU A 913 -35.08 -10.32 18.66
#